data_AF-A0A328FCS6-F1
#
_entry.id   AF-A0A328FCS6-F1
#
_cell.length_a   1.000
_cell.length_b   1.000
_cell.length_c   1.000
_cell.angle_alpha   90.00
_cell.angle_beta   90.00
_cell.angle_gamma   90.00
#
_symmetry.space_group_name_H-M   'P 1'
#
loop_
_entity.id
_entity.type
_entity.pdbx_description
1 polymer ?
#
loop_
_entity_poly.entity_id
_entity_poly.type
_entity_poly.pdbx_seq_one_letter_code
_entity_poly.pdbx_strand_id
1 'polypeptide(L)'
;MTMLLDQINTMKPWTIGHKRCPVCGKGANFYAAEHPACKDCFLKALEIELIREDISHWSRERFSLSLSSSGAMRDRLLALIHFRNFQSMEDMAELLIDNLGFDSDHPLAWYTRQKAYEACVFFEDSEKMFETVLSTKKFGSWQQKANMVKLCCDKKSESPKIIQFIGQMANDPSPNVRSHVAGSIRDNKKGWAKKLCAQLRYDKNALVREVFERIQYNRETAYNPKPYIWREEEAGMIERARTIKKQVAAYNKMEMDIRCYCDFPMQNQVYTLYLSHLPDLLDKNKDTEKNYAAKELAALKENTEDSCVRLLAAAVSNDFLFNTILEKLPEDVVALIYIMAWECEECESCIAEQKLVQLMDKDLPADTVADKKTPLHESVKKDPAYFMFKVTKNYAYYRHDTHFISISYPLRPFIKKRLPPPAFARLVPLVDIKGKVEWMHEDDQGIFRQLPPILSFIAQGNLKFTKNGKEVLKGSLKKMTNACGIDEFYIDDVNELKYLKTKLLADFFNCMPPWKAKELEDPTGFLKTRINQYFSFEGFTGHSSRSMFAHVKRQMEDFDSNDAEKNMRKNFKKVLNLLPEKKWIATRDLAMTAFYDGIDFNPFSKAYEFTSLYITRNLPHYTRRDNIYLQKLPTIDILTLPYIKAMMFLMGALGLVELGYSTPENNIFRQYNKSWLSIYDGLKYVRLTEFGSYVIGRKTRFTHDIVTQSAEIEIDEHKTMLSIYGNDPVKQMALEALGQQVTNSSYMVSYQSFLKDCSTHKDVENKIQFFRDNIIAEPPPIWEIFFKEVLARMNPLEQVPAMSVFRVKPDRELLTLLTRDNILKKYVFRAENHHILVKTSDFSKVKKRLAFLGFFIS
;
A
#
# COMPACT_ATOMS: atom_id res chain seq x y z
N MET A 1 -12.55 5.38 -2.16
CA MET A 1 -12.93 6.81 -2.14
C MET A 1 -13.29 7.28 -3.53
N THR A 2 -14.49 6.97 -3.98
CA THR A 2 -15.08 7.59 -5.17
C THR A 2 -15.92 8.71 -4.61
N MET A 3 -15.40 9.94 -4.59
CA MET A 3 -16.30 11.07 -4.47
C MET A 3 -17.07 11.07 -5.79
N LEU A 4 -18.40 10.97 -5.76
CA LEU A 4 -19.17 11.18 -6.97
C LEU A 4 -18.86 12.62 -7.39
N LEU A 5 -18.27 12.81 -8.56
CA LEU A 5 -17.98 14.15 -9.10
C LEU A 5 -19.24 15.05 -9.08
N ASP A 6 -20.42 14.42 -9.07
CA ASP A 6 -21.74 15.02 -8.90
C ASP A 6 -21.87 15.87 -7.64
N GLN A 7 -21.09 15.60 -6.59
CA GLN A 7 -21.10 16.35 -5.33
C GLN A 7 -20.28 17.66 -5.39
N ILE A 8 -19.46 17.86 -6.43
CA ILE A 8 -18.59 19.06 -6.54
C ILE A 8 -19.43 20.33 -6.56
N ASN A 9 -20.57 20.32 -7.26
CA ASN A 9 -21.39 21.52 -7.44
C ASN A 9 -22.11 21.94 -6.14
N THR A 10 -22.29 21.01 -5.20
CA THR A 10 -23.02 21.23 -3.94
C THR A 10 -22.10 21.19 -2.72
N MET A 11 -20.78 21.36 -2.92
CA MET A 11 -19.80 21.20 -1.85
C MET A 11 -19.99 22.26 -0.76
N LYS A 12 -20.09 21.81 0.49
CA LYS A 12 -20.18 22.69 1.67
C LYS A 12 -18.85 23.40 1.97
N PRO A 13 -18.88 24.59 2.62
CA PRO A 13 -17.68 25.31 3.03
C PRO A 13 -16.72 24.48 3.87
N TRP A 14 -15.42 24.82 3.82
CA TRP A 14 -14.39 24.16 4.63
C TRP A 14 -14.69 24.30 6.13
N THR A 15 -14.63 23.20 6.87
CA THR A 15 -14.72 23.22 8.34
C THR A 15 -13.37 23.60 8.94
N ILE A 16 -13.40 24.53 9.88
CA ILE A 16 -12.19 24.98 10.59
C ILE A 16 -11.99 24.06 11.79
N GLY A 17 -10.80 23.49 11.92
CA GLY A 17 -10.44 22.68 13.08
C GLY A 17 -8.95 22.43 13.15
N HIS A 18 -8.38 22.45 14.36
CA HIS A 18 -6.98 22.11 14.59
C HIS A 18 -6.86 20.65 14.99
N LYS A 19 -6.76 19.76 14.00
CA LYS A 19 -6.59 18.31 14.22
C LYS A 19 -5.46 17.79 13.32
N ARG A 20 -4.98 16.56 13.58
CA ARG A 20 -4.15 15.84 12.61
C ARG A 20 -5.05 15.25 11.55
N CYS A 21 -4.71 15.48 10.29
CA CYS A 21 -5.44 14.90 9.17
C CYS A 21 -5.26 13.38 9.19
N PRO A 22 -6.33 12.57 9.17
CA PRO A 22 -6.22 11.11 9.12
C PRO A 22 -5.59 10.62 7.80
N VAL A 23 -5.69 11.40 6.72
CA VAL A 23 -5.06 11.08 5.43
C VAL A 23 -3.55 11.35 5.48
N CYS A 24 -3.09 12.60 5.55
CA CYS A 24 -1.65 12.89 5.51
C CYS A 24 -0.93 12.83 6.86
N GLY A 25 -1.64 12.84 7.99
CA GLY A 25 -1.07 12.83 9.34
C GLY A 25 -0.55 14.18 9.82
N LYS A 26 -0.59 15.22 8.97
CA LYS A 26 -0.14 16.58 9.29
C LYS A 26 -1.21 17.34 10.05
N GLY A 27 -0.81 18.27 10.91
CA GLY A 27 -1.72 19.27 11.47
C GLY A 27 -2.28 20.12 10.35
N ALA A 28 -3.60 20.25 10.29
CA ALA A 28 -4.28 21.08 9.30
C ALA A 28 -5.39 21.88 9.98
N ASN A 29 -5.71 23.03 9.40
CA ASN A 29 -6.69 23.99 9.93
C ASN A 29 -8.03 23.93 9.19
N PHE A 30 -8.05 23.33 7.98
CA PHE A 30 -9.22 23.28 7.11
C PHE A 30 -9.49 21.83 6.69
N TYR A 31 -10.74 21.40 6.87
CA TYR A 31 -11.23 20.07 6.56
C TYR A 31 -12.43 20.16 5.63
N ALA A 32 -12.61 19.15 4.79
CA ALA A 32 -13.85 19.04 4.03
C ALA A 32 -15.01 18.76 5.00
N ALA A 33 -16.12 19.49 4.89
CA ALA A 33 -17.23 19.35 5.83
C ALA A 33 -17.81 17.93 5.89
N GLU A 34 -17.77 17.21 4.77
CA GLU A 34 -18.36 15.88 4.61
C GLU A 34 -17.29 14.79 4.51
N HIS A 35 -16.01 15.14 4.65
CA HIS A 35 -14.91 14.18 4.49
C HIS A 35 -13.81 14.40 5.53
N PRO A 36 -13.27 13.35 6.17
CA PRO A 36 -12.24 13.48 7.20
C PRO A 36 -10.87 13.96 6.66
N ALA A 37 -10.77 14.38 5.39
CA ALA A 37 -9.52 14.83 4.78
C ALA A 37 -9.29 16.32 5.01
N CYS A 38 -8.02 16.73 5.19
CA CYS A 38 -7.68 18.14 5.14
C CYS A 38 -7.81 18.69 3.73
N LYS A 39 -7.92 20.02 3.60
CA LYS A 39 -8.01 20.74 2.32
C LYS A 39 -7.02 20.23 1.27
N ASP A 40 -5.74 20.12 1.60
CA ASP A 40 -4.71 19.70 0.64
C ASP A 40 -4.89 18.25 0.18
N CYS A 41 -5.27 17.35 1.09
CA CYS A 41 -5.50 15.94 0.74
C CYS A 41 -6.75 15.79 -0.13
N PHE A 42 -7.79 16.54 0.21
CA PHE A 42 -9.02 16.58 -0.56
C PHE A 42 -8.77 17.08 -1.98
N LEU A 43 -8.09 18.23 -2.13
CA LEU A 43 -7.81 18.82 -3.44
C LEU A 43 -6.96 17.89 -4.32
N LYS A 44 -5.95 17.21 -3.75
CA LYS A 44 -5.17 16.21 -4.49
C LYS A 44 -6.02 15.04 -4.98
N ALA A 45 -6.91 14.52 -4.13
CA ALA A 45 -7.79 13.44 -4.51
C ALA A 45 -8.78 13.87 -5.59
N LEU A 46 -9.35 15.07 -5.46
CA LEU A 46 -10.23 15.68 -6.46
C LEU A 46 -9.52 15.83 -7.81
N GLU A 47 -8.29 16.33 -7.82
CA GLU A 47 -7.51 16.52 -9.04
C GLU A 47 -7.31 15.20 -9.81
N ILE A 48 -7.00 14.11 -9.10
CA ILE A 48 -6.82 12.79 -9.72
C ILE A 48 -8.10 12.31 -10.40
N GLU A 49 -9.25 12.47 -9.75
CA GLU A 49 -10.53 12.05 -10.34
C GLU A 49 -10.88 12.95 -11.54
N LEU A 50 -10.65 14.27 -11.46
CA LEU A 50 -10.86 15.18 -12.59
C LEU A 50 -9.95 14.87 -13.79
N ILE A 51 -8.68 14.47 -13.57
CA ILE A 51 -7.75 14.06 -14.63
C ILE A 51 -8.21 12.78 -15.33
N ARG A 52 -8.88 11.87 -14.62
CA ARG A 52 -9.35 10.59 -15.18
C ARG A 52 -10.57 10.73 -16.06
N GLU A 53 -11.34 11.80 -15.91
CA GLU A 53 -12.51 12.06 -16.74
C GLU A 53 -12.10 12.35 -18.18
N ASP A 54 -12.73 11.65 -19.11
CA ASP A 54 -12.55 11.89 -20.54
C ASP A 54 -13.57 12.94 -21.04
N ILE A 55 -13.07 14.11 -21.40
CA ILE A 55 -13.89 15.18 -22.01
C ILE A 55 -13.63 15.37 -23.50
N SER A 56 -12.94 14.43 -24.18
CA SER A 56 -12.65 14.54 -25.63
C SER A 56 -13.91 14.66 -26.49
N HIS A 57 -15.05 14.19 -25.99
CA HIS A 57 -16.36 14.24 -26.65
C HIS A 57 -17.10 15.59 -26.49
N TRP A 58 -16.56 16.55 -25.74
CA TRP A 58 -17.21 17.85 -25.54
C TRP A 58 -17.19 18.71 -26.81
N SER A 59 -18.31 19.39 -27.09
CA SER A 59 -18.33 20.41 -28.13
C SER A 59 -17.62 21.69 -27.67
N ARG A 60 -17.22 22.53 -28.63
CA ARG A 60 -16.60 23.83 -28.34
C ARG A 60 -17.55 24.73 -27.54
N GLU A 61 -18.84 24.71 -27.85
CA GLU A 61 -19.87 25.50 -27.16
C GLU A 61 -20.01 25.07 -25.70
N ARG A 62 -20.01 23.76 -25.43
CA ARG A 62 -20.05 23.22 -24.06
C ARG A 62 -18.80 23.61 -23.28
N PHE A 63 -17.64 23.54 -23.92
CA PHE A 63 -16.37 23.93 -23.29
C PHE A 63 -16.37 25.42 -22.93
N SER A 64 -16.70 26.32 -23.86
CA SER A 64 -16.80 27.75 -23.59
C SER A 64 -17.85 28.07 -22.52
N LEU A 65 -19.02 27.42 -22.58
CA LEU A 65 -20.07 27.59 -21.57
C LEU A 65 -19.57 27.20 -20.17
N SER A 66 -18.76 26.14 -20.07
CA SER A 66 -18.18 25.67 -18.81
C SER A 66 -17.22 26.68 -18.16
N LEU A 67 -16.56 27.51 -18.97
CA LEU A 67 -15.67 28.57 -18.51
C LEU A 67 -16.38 29.93 -18.33
N SER A 68 -17.59 30.10 -18.86
CA SER A 68 -18.42 31.31 -18.73
C SER A 68 -19.00 31.49 -17.33
N SER A 69 -19.67 32.61 -17.03
CA SER A 69 -20.30 32.85 -15.71
C SER A 69 -21.39 31.84 -15.33
N SER A 70 -22.02 31.16 -16.29
CA SER A 70 -23.06 30.15 -16.06
C SER A 70 -22.52 28.72 -15.92
N GLY A 71 -21.23 28.50 -16.11
CA GLY A 71 -20.60 27.18 -16.00
C GLY A 71 -20.58 26.65 -14.57
N ALA A 72 -21.05 25.41 -14.38
CA ALA A 72 -21.02 24.69 -13.12
C ALA A 72 -19.58 24.45 -12.64
N MET A 73 -19.37 24.36 -11.32
CA MET A 73 -18.02 24.25 -10.74
C MET A 73 -17.27 23.02 -11.24
N ARG A 74 -17.94 21.86 -11.31
CA ARG A 74 -17.36 20.61 -11.85
C ARG A 74 -16.85 20.82 -13.27
N ASP A 75 -17.72 21.30 -14.13
CA ASP A 75 -17.44 21.41 -15.57
C ASP A 75 -16.37 22.47 -15.85
N ARG A 76 -16.35 23.55 -15.07
CA ARG A 76 -15.28 24.55 -15.11
C ARG A 76 -13.92 23.95 -14.76
N LEU A 77 -13.83 23.17 -13.68
CA LEU A 77 -12.58 22.53 -13.28
C LEU A 77 -12.12 21.50 -14.31
N LEU A 78 -13.03 20.73 -14.90
CA LEU A 78 -12.74 19.82 -16.00
C LEU A 78 -12.18 20.56 -17.22
N ALA A 79 -12.84 21.66 -17.63
CA ALA A 79 -12.39 22.47 -18.75
C ALA A 79 -10.99 23.06 -18.52
N LEU A 80 -10.68 23.52 -17.31
CA LEU A 80 -9.35 24.07 -16.97
C LEU A 80 -8.25 23.00 -16.92
N ILE A 81 -8.54 21.80 -16.42
CA ILE A 81 -7.56 20.70 -16.33
C ILE A 81 -7.27 20.12 -17.72
N HIS A 82 -8.30 19.93 -18.52
CA HIS A 82 -8.22 19.32 -19.85
C HIS A 82 -8.17 20.34 -20.99
N PHE A 83 -7.81 21.58 -20.68
CA PHE A 83 -7.77 22.70 -21.63
C PHE A 83 -6.92 22.40 -22.87
N ARG A 84 -5.93 21.50 -22.74
CA ARG A 84 -5.06 21.02 -23.81
C ARG A 84 -5.81 20.47 -25.02
N ASN A 85 -6.95 19.83 -24.80
CA ASN A 85 -7.76 19.25 -25.87
C ASN A 85 -8.44 20.33 -26.73
N PHE A 86 -8.47 21.59 -26.27
CA PHE A 86 -9.21 22.70 -26.88
C PHE A 86 -8.32 23.92 -27.18
N GLN A 87 -6.99 23.78 -27.14
CA GLN A 87 -6.06 24.92 -27.29
C GLN A 87 -6.14 25.63 -28.64
N SER A 88 -6.63 24.95 -29.68
CA SER A 88 -6.81 25.52 -31.01
C SER A 88 -7.97 26.50 -31.13
N MET A 89 -8.75 26.73 -30.06
CA MET A 89 -9.84 27.70 -30.07
C MET A 89 -9.30 29.15 -30.10
N GLU A 90 -9.90 29.99 -30.94
CA GLU A 90 -9.43 31.37 -31.15
C GLU A 90 -9.52 32.22 -29.88
N ASP A 91 -10.60 32.04 -29.11
CA ASP A 91 -10.95 32.73 -27.86
C ASP A 91 -10.36 32.07 -26.60
N MET A 92 -9.55 31.02 -26.74
CA MET A 92 -9.09 30.23 -25.60
C MET A 92 -8.29 31.03 -24.58
N ALA A 93 -7.41 31.91 -25.04
CA ALA A 93 -6.60 32.76 -24.17
C ALA A 93 -7.48 33.71 -23.33
N GLU A 94 -8.53 34.26 -23.94
CA GLU A 94 -9.49 35.14 -23.26
C GLU A 94 -10.27 34.38 -22.19
N LEU A 95 -10.80 33.19 -22.52
CA LEU A 95 -11.52 32.34 -21.58
C LEU A 95 -10.68 31.94 -20.36
N LEU A 96 -9.39 31.63 -20.55
CA LEU A 96 -8.49 31.31 -19.45
C LEU A 96 -8.18 32.54 -18.57
N ILE A 97 -7.95 33.69 -19.20
CA ILE A 97 -7.68 34.96 -18.49
C ILE A 97 -8.89 35.42 -17.67
N ASP A 98 -10.10 35.24 -18.17
CA ASP A 98 -11.33 35.54 -17.42
C ASP A 98 -11.44 34.70 -16.14
N ASN A 99 -11.01 33.44 -16.20
CA ASN A 99 -11.04 32.54 -15.06
C ASN A 99 -9.91 32.80 -14.03
N LEU A 100 -8.90 33.60 -14.35
CA LEU A 100 -7.91 34.09 -13.35
C LEU A 100 -8.58 34.94 -12.26
N GLY A 101 -9.70 35.57 -12.61
CA GLY A 101 -10.50 36.41 -11.73
C GLY A 101 -11.68 35.73 -11.09
N PHE A 102 -11.92 34.44 -11.38
CA PHE A 102 -13.13 33.73 -10.99
C PHE A 102 -13.39 33.85 -9.49
N ASP A 103 -14.51 34.43 -9.09
CA ASP A 103 -14.88 34.64 -7.70
C ASP A 103 -16.31 34.17 -7.45
N SER A 104 -16.49 33.36 -6.42
CA SER A 104 -17.77 32.79 -6.01
C SER A 104 -17.69 32.33 -4.55
N ASP A 105 -18.83 32.19 -3.88
CA ASP A 105 -18.90 31.65 -2.51
C ASP A 105 -18.55 30.15 -2.43
N HIS A 106 -18.34 29.50 -3.58
CA HIS A 106 -18.00 28.10 -3.63
C HIS A 106 -16.61 27.83 -3.00
N PRO A 107 -16.44 26.81 -2.15
CA PRO A 107 -15.18 26.51 -1.45
C PRO A 107 -13.99 26.21 -2.37
N LEU A 108 -14.25 25.89 -3.64
CA LEU A 108 -13.24 25.63 -4.68
C LEU A 108 -12.91 26.84 -5.57
N ALA A 109 -13.51 28.02 -5.37
CA ALA A 109 -13.28 29.18 -6.22
C ALA A 109 -11.79 29.57 -6.33
N TRP A 110 -11.06 29.50 -5.21
CA TRP A 110 -9.62 29.70 -5.21
C TRP A 110 -8.86 28.64 -6.02
N TYR A 111 -9.29 27.38 -5.96
CA TYR A 111 -8.66 26.28 -6.68
C TYR A 111 -8.90 26.39 -8.20
N THR A 112 -10.09 26.86 -8.60
CA THR A 112 -10.39 27.24 -9.99
C THR A 112 -9.41 28.29 -10.50
N ARG A 113 -9.18 29.37 -9.74
CA ARG A 113 -8.21 30.41 -10.14
C ARG A 113 -6.79 29.85 -10.26
N GLN A 114 -6.41 28.94 -9.37
CA GLN A 114 -5.12 28.26 -9.46
C GLN A 114 -5.01 27.44 -10.75
N LYS A 115 -6.03 26.66 -11.11
CA LYS A 115 -6.05 25.87 -12.35
C LYS A 115 -6.10 26.72 -13.61
N ALA A 116 -6.80 27.85 -13.58
CA ALA A 116 -6.75 28.84 -14.67
C ALA A 116 -5.33 29.40 -14.84
N TYR A 117 -4.65 29.76 -13.75
CA TYR A 117 -3.26 30.21 -13.80
C TYR A 117 -2.32 29.13 -14.36
N GLU A 118 -2.44 27.89 -13.91
CA GLU A 118 -1.65 26.77 -14.44
C GLU A 118 -1.92 26.57 -15.94
N ALA A 119 -3.17 26.62 -16.37
CA ALA A 119 -3.54 26.54 -17.78
C ALA A 119 -2.92 27.68 -18.61
N CYS A 120 -2.95 28.92 -18.13
CA CYS A 120 -2.26 30.05 -18.80
C CYS A 120 -0.74 29.84 -18.90
N VAL A 121 -0.11 29.31 -17.85
CA VAL A 121 1.34 29.03 -17.86
C VAL A 121 1.69 27.95 -18.88
N PHE A 122 0.85 26.92 -19.01
CA PHE A 122 1.05 25.80 -19.92
C PHE A 122 0.41 25.99 -21.31
N PHE A 123 -0.12 27.17 -21.60
CA PHE A 123 -0.65 27.49 -22.92
C PHE A 123 0.49 27.53 -23.95
N GLU A 124 0.31 26.86 -25.09
CA GLU A 124 1.36 26.64 -26.10
C GLU A 124 1.83 27.95 -26.74
N ASP A 125 0.90 28.81 -27.14
CA ASP A 125 1.20 30.13 -27.72
C ASP A 125 1.33 31.19 -26.61
N SER A 126 2.51 31.23 -25.99
CA SER A 126 2.78 32.18 -24.93
C SER A 126 2.75 33.64 -25.38
N GLU A 127 3.04 33.93 -26.65
CA GLU A 127 2.99 35.31 -27.17
C GLU A 127 1.54 35.78 -27.24
N LYS A 128 0.63 34.99 -27.84
CA LYS A 128 -0.80 35.27 -27.84
C LYS A 128 -1.35 35.45 -26.42
N MET A 129 -0.96 34.60 -25.47
CA MET A 129 -1.36 34.75 -24.07
C MET A 129 -0.94 36.11 -23.48
N PHE A 130 0.30 36.56 -23.72
CA PHE A 130 0.75 37.88 -23.27
C PHE A 130 0.07 39.02 -24.01
N GLU A 131 -0.19 38.88 -25.31
CA GLU A 131 -0.94 39.88 -26.07
C GLU A 131 -2.36 40.04 -25.52
N THR A 132 -3.05 38.94 -25.21
CA THR A 132 -4.36 38.97 -24.58
C THR A 132 -4.32 39.60 -23.18
N VAL A 133 -3.29 39.28 -22.38
CA VAL A 133 -3.09 39.93 -21.07
C VAL A 133 -2.91 41.44 -21.22
N LEU A 134 -2.09 41.88 -22.18
CA LEU A 134 -1.78 43.29 -22.42
C LEU A 134 -2.93 44.05 -23.10
N SER A 135 -3.80 43.37 -23.86
CA SER A 135 -4.97 43.96 -24.51
C SER A 135 -6.19 44.05 -23.59
N THR A 136 -6.17 43.34 -22.45
CA THR A 136 -7.25 43.36 -21.45
C THR A 136 -7.37 44.75 -20.79
N LYS A 137 -8.45 45.47 -21.12
CA LYS A 137 -8.74 46.82 -20.59
C LYS A 137 -9.72 46.82 -19.41
N LYS A 138 -10.57 45.79 -19.30
CA LYS A 138 -11.56 45.64 -18.23
C LYS A 138 -11.18 44.43 -17.41
N PHE A 139 -11.07 44.62 -16.10
CA PHE A 139 -10.73 43.55 -15.16
C PHE A 139 -11.96 43.26 -14.29
N GLY A 140 -12.37 42.01 -14.23
CA GLY A 140 -13.53 41.56 -13.45
C GLY A 140 -13.30 41.57 -11.93
N SER A 141 -12.05 41.42 -11.48
CA SER A 141 -11.71 41.41 -10.06
C SER A 141 -10.25 41.80 -9.78
N TRP A 142 -9.94 42.14 -8.53
CA TRP A 142 -8.55 42.41 -8.14
C TRP A 142 -7.70 41.12 -8.20
N GLN A 143 -8.33 39.95 -7.99
CA GLN A 143 -7.72 38.63 -8.11
C GLN A 143 -7.26 38.38 -9.55
N GLN A 144 -8.04 38.80 -10.56
CA GLN A 144 -7.66 38.70 -11.97
C GLN A 144 -6.36 39.46 -12.23
N LYS A 145 -6.31 40.73 -11.83
CA LYS A 145 -5.11 41.58 -11.96
C LYS A 145 -3.89 40.97 -11.26
N ALA A 146 -4.06 40.52 -10.02
CA ALA A 146 -2.99 39.90 -9.24
C ALA A 146 -2.43 38.63 -9.90
N ASN A 147 -3.30 37.77 -10.43
CA ASN A 147 -2.90 36.54 -11.09
C ASN A 147 -2.28 36.79 -12.47
N MET A 148 -2.71 37.83 -13.21
CA MET A 148 -2.06 38.28 -14.44
C MET A 148 -0.65 38.82 -14.19
N VAL A 149 -0.45 39.59 -13.11
CA VAL A 149 0.90 40.05 -12.69
C VAL A 149 1.80 38.85 -12.41
N LYS A 150 1.28 37.85 -11.68
CA LYS A 150 2.02 36.62 -11.37
C LYS A 150 2.42 35.88 -12.64
N LEU A 151 1.48 35.69 -13.58
CA LEU A 151 1.72 35.06 -14.88
C LEU A 151 2.83 35.77 -15.67
N CYS A 152 2.81 37.11 -15.71
CA CYS A 152 3.84 37.93 -16.35
C CYS A 152 5.22 37.79 -15.69
N CYS A 153 5.29 37.61 -14.36
CA CYS A 153 6.55 37.47 -13.63
C CYS A 153 7.19 36.08 -13.78
N ASP A 154 6.39 35.01 -13.78
CA ASP A 154 6.90 33.62 -13.75
C ASP A 154 7.54 33.17 -15.08
N LYS A 155 7.07 33.68 -16.21
CA LYS A 155 7.64 33.37 -17.55
C LYS A 155 8.90 34.18 -17.90
N LYS A 156 9.43 34.99 -16.97
CA LYS A 156 10.68 35.77 -17.13
C LYS A 156 10.75 36.62 -18.41
N SER A 157 9.64 37.18 -18.87
CA SER A 157 9.66 38.04 -20.06
C SER A 157 10.22 39.41 -19.73
N GLU A 158 11.37 39.76 -20.31
CA GLU A 158 12.00 41.10 -20.18
C GLU A 158 11.37 42.14 -21.14
N SER A 159 10.20 41.82 -21.73
CA SER A 159 9.50 42.70 -22.66
C SER A 159 9.17 44.06 -22.01
N PRO A 160 9.52 45.19 -22.65
CA PRO A 160 9.18 46.53 -22.16
C PRO A 160 7.69 46.72 -21.88
N LYS A 161 6.81 46.11 -22.69
CA LYS A 161 5.35 46.18 -22.51
C LYS A 161 4.89 45.49 -21.22
N ILE A 162 5.52 44.38 -20.85
CA ILE A 162 5.21 43.64 -19.62
C ILE A 162 5.73 44.40 -18.39
N ILE A 163 6.94 44.97 -18.47
CA ILE A 163 7.48 45.82 -17.41
C ILE A 163 6.57 47.03 -17.18
N GLN A 164 6.07 47.66 -18.27
CA GLN A 164 5.12 48.76 -18.18
C GLN A 164 3.80 48.32 -17.51
N PHE A 165 3.25 47.17 -17.91
CA PHE A 165 2.05 46.59 -17.29
C PHE A 165 2.25 46.33 -15.79
N ILE A 166 3.35 45.70 -15.39
CA ILE A 166 3.68 45.47 -13.97
C ILE A 166 3.83 46.81 -13.22
N GLY A 167 4.46 47.81 -13.85
CA GLY A 167 4.58 49.16 -13.30
C GLY A 167 3.22 49.86 -13.11
N GLN A 168 2.27 49.65 -14.02
CA GLN A 168 0.90 50.13 -13.86
C GLN A 168 0.20 49.43 -12.68
N MET A 169 0.33 48.11 -12.58
CA MET A 169 -0.25 47.33 -11.48
C MET A 169 0.37 47.67 -10.11
N ALA A 170 1.65 48.07 -10.08
CA ALA A 170 2.30 48.56 -8.86
C ALA A 170 1.67 49.86 -8.32
N ASN A 171 0.89 50.58 -9.13
CA ASN A 171 0.15 51.77 -8.76
C ASN A 171 -1.37 51.53 -8.72
N ASP A 172 -1.83 50.27 -8.80
CA ASP A 172 -3.26 49.94 -8.80
C ASP A 172 -3.92 50.43 -7.50
N PRO A 173 -5.15 50.97 -7.53
CA PRO A 173 -5.85 51.43 -6.33
C PRO A 173 -6.04 50.34 -5.28
N SER A 174 -6.16 49.07 -5.68
CA SER A 174 -6.29 47.94 -4.77
C SER A 174 -4.97 47.62 -4.07
N PRO A 175 -4.89 47.72 -2.73
CA PRO A 175 -3.69 47.32 -2.00
C PRO A 175 -3.37 45.83 -2.19
N ASN A 176 -4.37 44.97 -2.42
CA ASN A 176 -4.14 43.55 -2.66
C ASN A 176 -3.35 43.32 -3.96
N VAL A 177 -3.66 44.06 -5.04
CA VAL A 177 -2.91 43.97 -6.31
C VAL A 177 -1.46 44.42 -6.07
N ARG A 178 -1.26 45.54 -5.38
CA ARG A 178 0.09 46.06 -5.07
C ARG A 178 0.89 45.10 -4.18
N SER A 179 0.27 44.45 -3.19
CA SER A 179 0.89 43.40 -2.37
C SER A 179 1.31 42.20 -3.21
N HIS A 180 0.50 41.78 -4.18
CA HIS A 180 0.83 40.69 -5.10
C HIS A 180 1.96 41.07 -6.08
N VAL A 181 1.98 42.31 -6.57
CA VAL A 181 3.11 42.84 -7.34
C VAL A 181 4.38 42.77 -6.50
N ALA A 182 4.36 43.34 -5.29
CA ALA A 182 5.49 43.30 -4.35
C ALA A 182 6.00 41.87 -4.13
N GLY A 183 5.11 40.91 -3.86
CA GLY A 183 5.48 39.51 -3.66
C GLY A 183 6.09 38.85 -4.89
N SER A 184 5.63 39.21 -6.10
CA SER A 184 6.07 38.59 -7.36
C SER A 184 7.42 39.15 -7.85
N ILE A 185 7.76 40.40 -7.55
CA ILE A 185 9.01 41.04 -8.01
C ILE A 185 10.11 41.07 -6.94
N ARG A 186 9.81 40.72 -5.68
CA ARG A 186 10.72 40.89 -4.53
C ARG A 186 12.10 40.26 -4.71
N ASP A 187 12.16 39.07 -5.32
CA ASP A 187 13.40 38.31 -5.50
C ASP A 187 14.09 38.61 -6.85
N ASN A 188 13.54 39.53 -7.64
CA ASN A 188 14.08 39.92 -8.94
C ASN A 188 15.20 40.97 -8.79
N LYS A 189 16.41 40.61 -9.19
CA LYS A 189 17.62 41.45 -9.03
C LYS A 189 17.78 42.57 -10.07
N LYS A 190 16.87 42.68 -11.06
CA LYS A 190 16.95 43.66 -12.16
C LYS A 190 16.63 45.08 -11.68
N GLY A 191 17.18 46.09 -12.38
CA GLY A 191 17.09 47.49 -11.98
C GLY A 191 15.66 48.05 -11.89
N TRP A 192 14.78 47.70 -12.84
CA TRP A 192 13.38 48.13 -12.82
C TRP A 192 12.60 47.54 -11.63
N ALA A 193 12.84 46.27 -11.30
CA ALA A 193 12.21 45.59 -10.18
C ALA A 193 12.68 46.16 -8.85
N LYS A 194 13.99 46.43 -8.70
CA LYS A 194 14.53 47.13 -7.52
C LYS A 194 13.89 48.49 -7.30
N LYS A 195 13.66 49.26 -8.37
CA LYS A 195 13.00 50.59 -8.30
C LYS A 195 11.54 50.46 -7.83
N LEU A 196 10.79 49.50 -8.37
CA LEU A 196 9.41 49.23 -7.93
C LEU A 196 9.34 48.69 -6.50
N CYS A 197 10.26 47.79 -6.11
CA CYS A 197 10.37 47.32 -4.72
C CYS A 197 10.63 48.46 -3.74
N ALA A 198 11.55 49.37 -4.09
CA ALA A 198 11.83 50.55 -3.27
C ALA A 198 10.59 51.43 -3.10
N GLN A 199 9.80 51.61 -4.16
CA GLN A 199 8.53 52.32 -4.10
C GLN A 199 7.50 51.62 -3.19
N LEU A 200 7.26 50.32 -3.40
CA LEU A 200 6.25 49.54 -2.68
C LEU A 200 6.61 49.31 -1.20
N ARG A 201 7.89 49.34 -0.85
CA ARG A 201 8.34 49.25 0.55
C ARG A 201 7.83 50.41 1.41
N TYR A 202 7.58 51.57 0.81
CA TYR A 202 7.03 52.76 1.47
C TYR A 202 5.58 53.03 1.04
N ASP A 203 4.85 52.00 0.60
CA ASP A 203 3.44 52.13 0.23
C ASP A 203 2.61 52.66 1.42
N LYS A 204 1.58 53.46 1.14
CA LYS A 204 0.70 54.04 2.16
C LYS A 204 -0.09 52.97 2.92
N ASN A 205 -0.37 51.83 2.29
CA ASN A 205 -1.14 50.74 2.91
C ASN A 205 -0.23 49.72 3.63
N ALA A 206 -0.59 49.37 4.87
CA ALA A 206 0.16 48.43 5.70
C ALA A 206 0.29 47.03 5.08
N LEU A 207 -0.77 46.53 4.42
CA LEU A 207 -0.78 45.20 3.79
C LEU A 207 0.29 45.05 2.70
N VAL A 208 0.68 46.14 2.05
CA VAL A 208 1.74 46.14 1.02
C VAL A 208 3.11 46.15 1.68
N ARG A 209 3.28 46.91 2.77
CA ARG A 209 4.52 46.98 3.54
C ARG A 209 4.85 45.65 4.24
N GLU A 210 3.83 44.99 4.80
CA GLU A 210 3.96 43.71 5.51
C GLU A 210 4.55 42.57 4.65
N VAL A 211 4.41 42.64 3.31
CA VAL A 211 5.02 41.68 2.37
C VAL A 211 6.55 41.66 2.48
N PHE A 212 7.15 42.78 2.89
CA PHE A 212 8.58 42.93 3.11
C PHE A 212 9.01 42.62 4.56
N GLU A 213 8.09 42.69 5.53
CA GLU A 213 8.35 42.42 6.97
C GLU A 213 8.23 40.94 7.33
N ARG A 214 7.32 40.18 6.70
CA ARG A 214 7.07 38.74 6.94
C ARG A 214 8.30 37.80 6.74
N ILE A 215 9.46 38.32 6.36
CA ILE A 215 10.70 37.56 6.16
C ILE A 215 11.65 37.64 7.36
N GLN A 216 11.57 38.67 8.21
CA GLN A 216 12.48 38.77 9.37
C GLN A 216 12.24 37.61 10.35
N TYR A 217 10.97 37.25 10.57
CA TYR A 217 10.56 36.15 11.45
C TYR A 217 10.87 34.73 10.90
N ASN A 218 10.83 34.54 9.57
CA ASN A 218 11.13 33.25 8.94
C ASN A 218 12.64 33.01 8.72
N ARG A 219 13.47 34.06 8.76
CA ARG A 219 14.93 33.92 8.75
C ARG A 219 15.50 33.67 10.15
N GLU A 220 14.87 34.15 11.20
CA GLU A 220 15.31 33.92 12.59
C GLU A 220 14.95 32.52 13.12
N THR A 221 13.97 31.84 12.53
CA THR A 221 13.56 30.46 12.88
C THR A 221 14.20 29.38 12.00
N ALA A 222 15.00 29.76 10.99
CA ALA A 222 15.80 28.83 10.20
C ALA A 222 17.22 28.75 10.77
N TYR A 223 17.51 27.64 11.44
CA TYR A 223 18.82 27.27 11.99
C TYR A 223 19.94 27.47 10.95
N ASN A 224 20.93 28.27 11.34
CA ASN A 224 22.02 28.81 10.53
C ASN A 224 23.12 27.75 10.29
N PRO A 225 23.42 27.27 9.06
CA PRO A 225 24.75 26.80 8.74
C PRO A 225 25.60 28.01 8.34
N LYS A 226 26.69 28.24 9.09
CA LYS A 226 27.64 29.35 8.89
C LYS A 226 28.03 29.50 7.40
N PRO A 227 28.14 30.74 6.87
CA PRO A 227 28.64 30.96 5.52
C PRO A 227 30.13 30.63 5.46
N TYR A 228 30.50 29.75 4.53
CA TYR A 228 31.87 29.56 4.10
C TYR A 228 32.32 30.82 3.35
N ILE A 229 33.37 31.46 3.85
CA ILE A 229 34.01 32.63 3.23
C ILE A 229 34.85 32.11 2.05
N TRP A 230 34.43 32.40 0.81
CA TRP A 230 35.34 32.38 -0.33
C TRP A 230 35.93 33.77 -0.49
N ARG A 231 37.26 33.86 -0.37
CA ARG A 231 38.05 35.05 -0.70
C ARG A 231 37.90 35.35 -2.19
N GLU A 232 37.51 36.58 -2.49
CA GLU A 232 37.75 37.23 -3.77
C GLU A 232 39.25 37.44 -3.91
N GLU A 233 39.89 36.76 -4.86
CA GLU A 233 41.14 37.20 -5.47
C GLU A 233 41.17 36.63 -6.90
N GLU A 234 41.62 37.47 -7.83
CA GLU A 234 41.84 37.22 -9.27
C GLU A 234 40.65 37.47 -10.22
N ALA A 235 40.24 38.73 -10.25
CA ALA A 235 39.92 39.38 -11.51
C ALA A 235 41.22 39.70 -12.26
N GLY A 236 41.50 39.01 -13.37
CA GLY A 236 42.68 39.29 -14.20
C GLY A 236 42.70 38.51 -15.51
N MET A 237 42.25 39.18 -16.58
CA MET A 237 42.61 38.95 -18.00
C MET A 237 42.29 37.58 -18.64
N ILE A 238 41.42 37.59 -19.66
CA ILE A 238 41.82 37.47 -21.08
C ILE A 238 40.55 37.64 -21.94
N GLU A 239 40.53 38.76 -22.66
CA GLU A 239 39.83 38.93 -23.92
C GLU A 239 40.37 37.90 -24.93
N ARG A 240 39.54 37.01 -25.49
CA ARG A 240 39.70 36.51 -26.87
C ARG A 240 38.53 35.65 -27.35
N ALA A 241 38.17 35.93 -28.60
CA ALA A 241 37.42 35.12 -29.55
C ALA A 241 35.91 34.97 -29.33
N ARG A 242 35.15 35.88 -29.96
CA ARG A 242 33.85 35.55 -30.54
C ARG A 242 34.05 34.44 -31.57
N THR A 243 33.82 33.20 -31.17
CA THR A 243 33.76 32.06 -32.10
C THR A 243 32.53 32.22 -32.98
N ILE A 244 32.78 32.17 -34.28
CA ILE A 244 31.78 32.07 -35.34
C ILE A 244 30.74 31.02 -34.94
N LYS A 245 29.45 31.39 -34.93
CA LYS A 245 28.34 30.45 -34.75
C LYS A 245 28.45 29.37 -35.84
N LYS A 246 29.00 28.20 -35.51
CA LYS A 246 28.75 26.98 -36.28
C LYS A 246 27.23 26.82 -36.39
N GLN A 247 26.72 26.66 -37.61
CA GLN A 247 25.33 26.24 -37.83
C GLN A 247 25.11 25.00 -36.97
N VAL A 248 24.27 25.13 -35.94
CA VAL A 248 23.86 24.00 -35.11
C VAL A 248 23.02 23.12 -36.04
N ALA A 249 23.45 21.87 -36.25
CA ALA A 249 22.70 20.92 -37.05
C ALA A 249 21.26 20.85 -36.52
N ALA A 250 20.27 20.89 -37.41
CA ALA A 250 18.88 20.76 -37.02
C ALA A 250 18.67 19.37 -36.41
N TYR A 251 18.24 19.32 -35.15
CA TYR A 251 17.88 18.10 -34.45
C TYR A 251 16.35 17.97 -34.45
N ASN A 252 15.85 16.76 -34.65
CA ASN A 252 14.44 16.49 -34.37
C ASN A 252 14.20 16.40 -32.85
N LYS A 253 12.94 16.29 -32.42
CA LYS A 253 12.58 16.24 -30.99
C LYS A 253 13.31 15.12 -30.23
N MET A 254 13.38 13.91 -30.81
CA MET A 254 14.07 12.77 -30.19
C MET A 254 15.58 13.00 -30.07
N GLU A 255 16.22 13.47 -31.14
CA GLU A 255 17.65 13.75 -31.13
C GLU A 255 17.98 14.88 -30.13
N MET A 256 17.11 15.90 -30.02
CA MET A 256 17.20 16.94 -29.00
C MET A 256 17.06 16.38 -27.60
N ASP A 257 16.09 15.50 -27.37
CA ASP A 257 15.87 14.88 -26.07
C ASP A 257 17.08 14.01 -25.67
N ILE A 258 17.63 13.22 -26.61
CA ILE A 258 18.84 12.42 -26.35
C ILE A 258 20.03 13.33 -26.03
N ARG A 259 20.25 14.37 -26.83
CA ARG A 259 21.34 15.33 -26.61
C ARG A 259 21.25 16.06 -25.26
N CYS A 260 20.05 16.40 -24.82
CA CYS A 260 19.84 17.15 -23.57
C CYS A 260 19.95 16.28 -22.31
N TYR A 261 19.68 14.97 -22.41
CA TYR A 261 19.49 14.12 -21.24
C TYR A 261 20.36 12.86 -21.19
N CYS A 262 20.99 12.46 -22.30
CA CYS A 262 21.96 11.37 -22.34
C CYS A 262 23.37 11.94 -22.40
N ASP A 263 24.19 11.57 -21.43
CA ASP A 263 25.62 11.82 -21.47
C ASP A 263 26.27 10.60 -22.13
N PHE A 264 27.23 10.79 -23.04
CA PHE A 264 28.03 9.71 -23.62
C PHE A 264 29.43 9.70 -22.98
N PRO A 265 29.56 9.26 -21.71
CA PRO A 265 30.88 9.04 -21.13
C PRO A 265 31.62 8.03 -22.02
N MET A 266 32.89 8.31 -22.32
CA MET A 266 33.68 7.45 -23.21
C MET A 266 33.11 7.35 -24.64
N GLN A 267 32.59 8.46 -25.20
CA GLN A 267 32.01 8.55 -26.55
C GLN A 267 32.75 7.71 -27.60
N ASN A 268 34.09 7.79 -27.65
CA ASN A 268 34.87 7.04 -28.63
C ASN A 268 34.63 5.52 -28.55
N GLN A 269 34.57 4.97 -27.34
CA GLN A 269 34.33 3.55 -27.10
C GLN A 269 32.88 3.19 -27.36
N VAL A 270 31.92 4.01 -26.92
CA VAL A 270 30.49 3.80 -27.16
C VAL A 270 30.20 3.70 -28.66
N TYR A 271 30.71 4.67 -29.43
CA TYR A 271 30.56 4.67 -30.88
C TYR A 271 31.17 3.41 -31.49
N THR A 272 32.44 3.15 -31.20
CA THR A 272 33.20 2.07 -31.85
C THR A 272 32.62 0.69 -31.57
N LEU A 273 32.25 0.42 -30.31
CA LEU A 273 31.78 -0.89 -29.87
C LEU A 273 30.29 -1.13 -30.19
N TYR A 274 29.44 -0.10 -30.01
CA TYR A 274 27.99 -0.29 -29.96
C TYR A 274 27.20 0.45 -31.04
N LEU A 275 27.74 1.47 -31.71
CA LEU A 275 26.96 2.27 -32.68
C LEU A 275 27.52 2.27 -34.12
N SER A 276 28.81 1.99 -34.29
CA SER A 276 29.56 2.12 -35.57
C SER A 276 29.01 1.27 -36.73
N HIS A 277 28.28 0.21 -36.42
CA HIS A 277 27.67 -0.71 -37.39
C HIS A 277 26.29 -0.25 -37.89
N LEU A 278 25.64 0.68 -37.18
CA LEU A 278 24.29 1.15 -37.49
C LEU A 278 24.19 1.97 -38.79
N PRO A 279 25.16 2.83 -39.17
CA PRO A 279 25.12 3.53 -40.46
C PRO A 279 24.96 2.58 -41.66
N ASP A 280 25.64 1.43 -41.67
CA ASP A 280 25.55 0.46 -42.76
C ASP A 280 24.21 -0.30 -42.78
N LEU A 281 23.51 -0.37 -41.64
CA LEU A 281 22.18 -0.94 -41.54
C LEU A 281 21.10 0.07 -41.95
N LEU A 282 21.32 1.36 -41.70
CA LEU A 282 20.46 2.45 -42.17
C LEU A 282 20.46 2.57 -43.70
N ASP A 283 21.58 2.25 -44.35
CA ASP A 283 21.72 2.26 -45.83
C ASP A 283 20.91 1.15 -46.52
N LYS A 284 20.67 0.03 -45.82
CA LYS A 284 20.01 -1.16 -46.38
C LYS A 284 18.51 -1.24 -46.12
N ASN A 285 17.97 -0.41 -45.22
CA ASN A 285 16.59 -0.53 -44.73
C ASN A 285 15.68 0.51 -45.41
N LYS A 286 14.92 0.11 -46.43
CA LYS A 286 13.96 0.98 -47.14
C LYS A 286 12.73 1.37 -46.30
N ASP A 287 12.58 0.82 -45.09
CA ASP A 287 11.39 0.96 -44.25
C ASP A 287 11.52 2.03 -43.13
N THR A 288 12.61 2.80 -43.06
CA THR A 288 12.65 3.97 -42.18
C THR A 288 12.02 5.18 -42.87
N GLU A 289 11.04 5.83 -42.21
CA GLU A 289 10.36 7.07 -42.68
C GLU A 289 11.29 8.24 -43.06
N LYS A 290 12.61 8.09 -42.83
CA LYS A 290 13.65 9.07 -43.15
C LYS A 290 14.69 8.41 -44.06
N ASN A 291 14.65 8.72 -45.36
CA ASN A 291 15.74 8.39 -46.28
C ASN A 291 16.93 9.31 -45.97
N TYR A 292 17.97 8.77 -45.33
CA TYR A 292 19.21 9.52 -45.11
C TYR A 292 19.91 9.76 -46.45
N ALA A 293 20.28 11.00 -46.74
CA ALA A 293 21.07 11.28 -47.94
C ALA A 293 22.48 10.67 -47.80
N ALA A 294 23.13 10.27 -48.90
CA ALA A 294 24.46 9.67 -48.88
C ALA A 294 25.51 10.49 -48.10
N LYS A 295 25.38 11.82 -48.13
CA LYS A 295 26.22 12.75 -47.36
C LYS A 295 25.96 12.71 -45.85
N GLU A 296 24.72 12.48 -45.43
CA GLU A 296 24.33 12.36 -44.02
C GLU A 296 24.79 10.99 -43.47
N LEU A 297 24.65 9.93 -44.25
CA LEU A 297 25.18 8.59 -43.94
C LEU A 297 26.71 8.61 -43.77
N ALA A 298 27.42 9.31 -44.66
CA ALA A 298 28.87 9.49 -44.53
C ALA A 298 29.26 10.24 -43.24
N ALA A 299 28.49 11.26 -42.85
CA ALA A 299 28.72 11.99 -41.60
C ALA A 299 28.46 11.12 -40.35
N LEU A 300 27.46 10.23 -40.38
CA LEU A 300 27.17 9.29 -39.28
C LEU A 300 28.27 8.22 -39.09
N LYS A 301 29.11 7.99 -40.11
CA LYS A 301 30.29 7.11 -40.02
C LYS A 301 31.47 7.75 -39.29
N GLU A 302 31.42 9.06 -39.03
CA GLU A 302 32.42 9.74 -38.21
C GLU A 302 32.11 9.57 -36.72
N ASN A 303 33.12 9.29 -35.90
CA ASN A 303 32.97 9.15 -34.45
C ASN A 303 32.86 10.53 -33.79
N THR A 304 31.65 11.08 -33.78
CA THR A 304 31.34 12.37 -33.15
C THR A 304 30.20 12.23 -32.16
N GLU A 305 30.10 13.17 -31.21
CA GLU A 305 28.97 13.23 -30.27
C GLU A 305 27.64 13.34 -31.03
N ASP A 306 27.62 14.09 -32.14
CA ASP A 306 26.46 14.21 -33.03
C ASP A 306 26.06 12.86 -33.62
N SER A 307 27.03 12.08 -34.08
CA SER A 307 26.80 10.73 -34.60
C SER A 307 26.24 9.80 -33.53
N CYS A 308 26.77 9.83 -32.30
CA CYS A 308 26.22 9.05 -31.18
C CYS A 308 24.76 9.39 -30.88
N VAL A 309 24.44 10.70 -30.79
CA VAL A 309 23.06 11.18 -30.55
C VAL A 309 22.12 10.70 -31.66
N ARG A 310 22.48 10.90 -32.93
CA ARG A 310 21.64 10.56 -34.08
C ARG A 310 21.47 9.07 -34.27
N LEU A 311 22.53 8.28 -34.10
CA LEU A 311 22.47 6.83 -34.21
C LEU A 311 21.68 6.20 -33.07
N LEU A 312 21.83 6.69 -31.84
CA LEU A 312 21.00 6.23 -30.74
C LEU A 312 19.53 6.61 -30.95
N ALA A 313 19.24 7.83 -31.43
CA ALA A 313 17.89 8.27 -31.78
C ALA A 313 17.24 7.37 -32.84
N ALA A 314 18.00 7.03 -33.90
CA ALA A 314 17.56 6.12 -34.95
C ALA A 314 17.31 4.71 -34.40
N ALA A 315 18.23 4.20 -33.56
CA ALA A 315 18.11 2.88 -32.97
C ALA A 315 16.89 2.78 -32.05
N VAL A 316 16.72 3.67 -31.08
CA VAL A 316 15.52 3.63 -30.19
C VAL A 316 14.22 3.94 -30.93
N SER A 317 14.28 4.35 -32.20
CA SER A 317 13.10 4.56 -33.05
C SER A 317 12.78 3.35 -33.95
N ASN A 318 13.65 2.34 -34.04
CA ASN A 318 13.50 1.20 -34.94
C ASN A 318 13.84 -0.12 -34.24
N ASP A 319 12.91 -1.07 -34.24
CA ASP A 319 13.03 -2.33 -33.48
C ASP A 319 14.24 -3.18 -33.92
N PHE A 320 14.51 -3.24 -35.23
CA PHE A 320 15.64 -3.99 -35.78
C PHE A 320 16.99 -3.38 -35.35
N LEU A 321 17.13 -2.07 -35.48
CA LEU A 321 18.36 -1.38 -35.08
C LEU A 321 18.58 -1.46 -33.56
N PHE A 322 17.52 -1.31 -32.76
CA PHE A 322 17.61 -1.43 -31.31
C PHE A 322 18.03 -2.82 -30.85
N ASN A 323 17.45 -3.87 -31.44
CA ASN A 323 17.83 -5.25 -31.13
C ASN A 323 19.30 -5.54 -31.47
N THR A 324 19.83 -4.95 -32.55
CA THR A 324 21.25 -5.10 -32.91
C THR A 324 22.18 -4.48 -31.84
N ILE A 325 21.75 -3.41 -31.18
CA ILE A 325 22.47 -2.85 -30.03
C ILE A 325 22.41 -3.82 -28.84
N LEU A 326 21.22 -4.34 -28.51
CA LEU A 326 21.04 -5.27 -27.39
C LEU A 326 21.91 -6.53 -27.52
N GLU A 327 22.02 -7.09 -28.73
CA GLU A 327 22.86 -8.27 -29.02
C GLU A 327 24.37 -8.03 -28.79
N LYS A 328 24.82 -6.77 -28.86
CA LYS A 328 26.22 -6.38 -28.61
C LYS A 328 26.50 -6.00 -27.17
N LEU A 329 25.48 -5.71 -26.37
CA LEU A 329 25.63 -5.35 -24.96
C LEU A 329 25.89 -6.60 -24.10
N PRO A 330 26.66 -6.46 -23.00
CA PRO A 330 26.79 -7.52 -22.01
C PRO A 330 25.44 -7.95 -21.42
N GLU A 331 25.29 -9.24 -21.08
CA GLU A 331 24.03 -9.82 -20.60
C GLU A 331 23.50 -9.14 -19.31
N ASP A 332 24.41 -8.77 -18.40
CA ASP A 332 24.07 -8.06 -17.17
C ASP A 332 23.58 -6.62 -17.43
N VAL A 333 24.15 -5.94 -18.42
CA VAL A 333 23.71 -4.62 -18.86
C VAL A 333 22.32 -4.71 -19.49
N VAL A 334 22.08 -5.70 -20.34
CA VAL A 334 20.75 -5.95 -20.93
C VAL A 334 19.74 -6.27 -19.82
N ALA A 335 20.09 -7.12 -18.86
CA ALA A 335 19.24 -7.40 -17.70
C ALA A 335 18.93 -6.13 -16.91
N LEU A 336 19.89 -5.21 -16.73
CA LEU A 336 19.67 -3.93 -16.07
C LEU A 336 18.70 -3.04 -16.85
N ILE A 337 18.78 -3.05 -18.20
CA ILE A 337 17.81 -2.35 -19.05
C ILE A 337 16.40 -2.89 -18.79
N TYR A 338 16.24 -4.21 -18.70
CA TYR A 338 14.95 -4.83 -18.38
C TYR A 338 14.40 -4.39 -17.02
N ILE A 339 15.22 -4.43 -15.97
CA ILE A 339 14.82 -4.02 -14.61
C ILE A 339 14.37 -2.54 -14.64
N MET A 340 15.17 -1.65 -15.23
CA MET A 340 14.88 -0.21 -15.24
C MET A 340 13.73 0.17 -16.20
N ALA A 341 13.53 -0.58 -17.29
CA ALA A 341 12.43 -0.31 -18.21
C ALA A 341 11.08 -0.73 -17.61
N TRP A 342 11.05 -1.85 -16.89
CA TRP A 342 9.81 -2.52 -16.50
C TRP A 342 9.50 -2.51 -15.01
N GLU A 343 10.49 -2.66 -14.14
CA GLU A 343 10.27 -2.85 -12.69
C GLU A 343 10.38 -1.55 -11.89
N CYS A 344 11.34 -0.67 -12.22
CA CYS A 344 11.57 0.58 -11.49
C CYS A 344 12.06 1.72 -12.40
N GLU A 345 11.56 2.94 -12.22
CA GLU A 345 12.00 4.10 -13.03
C GLU A 345 13.39 4.60 -12.65
N GLU A 346 13.65 4.56 -11.34
CA GLU A 346 14.89 4.91 -10.69
C GLU A 346 15.03 3.95 -9.50
N CYS A 347 16.25 3.47 -9.24
CA CYS A 347 16.51 2.46 -8.22
C CYS A 347 17.79 2.76 -7.45
N GLU A 348 17.82 2.51 -6.14
CA GLU A 348 19.08 2.55 -5.37
C GLU A 348 20.07 1.54 -6.00
N SER A 349 21.32 1.95 -6.20
CA SER A 349 22.32 1.16 -6.93
C SER A 349 22.54 -0.23 -6.33
N CYS A 350 22.52 -0.36 -5.01
CA CYS A 350 22.67 -1.65 -4.33
C CYS A 350 21.46 -2.56 -4.55
N ILE A 351 20.24 -1.99 -4.62
CA ILE A 351 19.01 -2.74 -4.93
C ILE A 351 19.05 -3.24 -6.37
N ALA A 352 19.46 -2.38 -7.32
CA ALA A 352 19.61 -2.77 -8.72
C ALA A 352 20.64 -3.90 -8.88
N GLU A 353 21.76 -3.84 -8.16
CA GLU A 353 22.79 -4.87 -8.14
C GLU A 353 22.27 -6.21 -7.57
N GLN A 354 21.54 -6.18 -6.45
CA GLN A 354 20.92 -7.39 -5.90
C GLN A 354 19.86 -7.99 -6.85
N LYS A 355 19.09 -7.16 -7.55
CA LYS A 355 18.14 -7.63 -8.57
C LYS A 355 18.82 -8.26 -9.77
N LEU A 356 19.93 -7.68 -10.21
CA LEU A 356 20.77 -8.27 -11.26
C LEU A 356 21.28 -9.65 -10.85
N VAL A 357 21.83 -9.77 -9.65
CA VAL A 357 22.24 -11.07 -9.08
C VAL A 357 21.07 -12.04 -9.09
N GLN A 358 19.90 -11.67 -8.57
CA GLN A 358 18.73 -12.57 -8.55
C GLN A 358 18.23 -12.99 -9.94
N LEU A 359 18.45 -12.17 -10.98
CA LEU A 359 18.06 -12.50 -12.35
C LEU A 359 19.11 -13.38 -13.04
N MET A 360 20.38 -13.12 -12.81
CA MET A 360 21.49 -13.82 -13.44
C MET A 360 21.81 -15.15 -12.76
N ASP A 361 21.56 -15.24 -11.46
CA ASP A 361 22.03 -16.34 -10.64
C ASP A 361 20.91 -17.36 -10.40
N LYS A 362 20.77 -18.30 -11.34
CA LYS A 362 19.71 -19.33 -11.29
C LYS A 362 19.93 -20.38 -10.20
N ASP A 363 21.08 -20.46 -9.52
CA ASP A 363 21.37 -21.55 -8.56
C ASP A 363 22.46 -21.30 -7.48
N LEU A 364 22.94 -20.08 -7.16
CA LEU A 364 23.90 -19.88 -6.05
C LEU A 364 23.25 -19.41 -4.72
N PRO A 365 23.74 -19.89 -3.56
CA PRO A 365 23.31 -19.40 -2.25
C PRO A 365 23.69 -17.92 -2.05
N ALA A 366 22.77 -17.18 -1.43
CA ALA A 366 22.81 -15.73 -1.19
C ALA A 366 24.10 -15.17 -0.55
N ASP A 367 24.91 -16.02 0.06
CA ASP A 367 26.06 -15.63 0.87
C ASP A 367 27.39 -15.53 0.09
N THR A 368 27.41 -15.85 -1.21
CA THR A 368 28.65 -15.85 -2.02
C THR A 368 28.99 -14.53 -2.72
N VAL A 369 28.16 -13.49 -2.61
CA VAL A 369 28.33 -12.22 -3.37
C VAL A 369 29.25 -11.21 -2.65
N ALA A 370 29.82 -11.56 -1.50
CA ALA A 370 30.64 -10.64 -0.71
C ALA A 370 32.07 -10.41 -1.25
N ASP A 371 32.51 -11.09 -2.31
CA ASP A 371 33.86 -10.89 -2.85
C ASP A 371 33.91 -9.92 -4.06
N LYS A 372 34.27 -8.67 -3.73
CA LYS A 372 34.93 -7.64 -4.57
C LYS A 372 34.48 -7.54 -6.05
N LYS A 373 33.21 -7.19 -6.30
CA LYS A 373 32.85 -6.44 -7.53
C LYS A 373 32.87 -4.93 -7.26
N THR A 374 33.35 -4.17 -8.23
CA THR A 374 33.19 -2.71 -8.28
C THR A 374 31.70 -2.39 -8.12
N PRO A 375 31.30 -1.51 -7.18
CA PRO A 375 29.88 -1.19 -6.98
C PRO A 375 29.21 -0.74 -8.27
N LEU A 376 27.97 -1.15 -8.52
CA LEU A 376 27.29 -0.91 -9.81
C LEU A 376 27.31 0.57 -10.25
N HIS A 377 27.11 1.53 -9.33
CA HIS A 377 27.17 2.97 -9.63
C HIS A 377 28.55 3.46 -10.08
N GLU A 378 29.63 2.76 -9.76
CA GLU A 378 30.96 3.01 -10.29
C GLU A 378 31.14 2.36 -11.66
N SER A 379 30.66 1.12 -11.84
CA SER A 379 30.68 0.42 -13.12
C SER A 379 29.97 1.23 -14.21
N VAL A 380 28.78 1.79 -13.90
CA VAL A 380 28.03 2.67 -14.82
C VAL A 380 28.84 3.89 -15.27
N LYS A 381 29.80 4.36 -14.48
CA LYS A 381 30.64 5.52 -14.82
C LYS A 381 31.92 5.17 -15.58
N LYS A 382 32.37 3.91 -15.48
CA LYS A 382 33.69 3.45 -15.94
C LYS A 382 33.62 2.49 -17.13
N ASP A 383 32.46 1.95 -17.44
CA ASP A 383 32.27 0.98 -18.52
C ASP A 383 31.35 1.59 -19.61
N PRO A 384 31.82 1.66 -20.88
CA PRO A 384 31.05 2.23 -21.98
C PRO A 384 29.75 1.46 -22.30
N ALA A 385 29.59 0.21 -21.83
CA ALA A 385 28.37 -0.56 -22.04
C ALA A 385 27.14 0.09 -21.37
N TYR A 386 27.33 0.86 -20.29
CA TYR A 386 26.25 1.48 -19.52
C TYR A 386 25.84 2.87 -20.04
N PHE A 387 26.17 3.23 -21.28
CA PHE A 387 25.93 4.56 -21.85
C PHE A 387 24.45 5.02 -21.87
N MET A 388 23.48 4.11 -21.67
CA MET A 388 22.05 4.43 -21.58
C MET A 388 21.59 4.77 -20.16
N PHE A 389 22.46 4.64 -19.15
CA PHE A 389 22.15 4.82 -17.74
C PHE A 389 22.73 6.10 -17.17
N LYS A 390 22.03 6.64 -16.17
CA LYS A 390 22.46 7.80 -15.39
C LYS A 390 22.56 7.44 -13.92
N VAL A 391 23.60 7.96 -13.27
CA VAL A 391 23.77 7.87 -11.82
C VAL A 391 23.45 9.21 -11.18
N THR A 392 22.45 9.26 -10.31
CA THR A 392 22.11 10.43 -9.49
C THR A 392 22.56 10.19 -8.05
N LYS A 393 23.00 11.26 -7.36
CA LYS A 393 23.34 11.23 -5.94
C LYS A 393 22.29 11.99 -5.15
N ASN A 394 21.81 11.42 -4.05
CA ASN A 394 20.91 12.13 -3.14
C ASN A 394 21.68 12.61 -1.89
N TYR A 395 21.91 13.93 -1.81
CA TYR A 395 22.51 14.58 -0.65
C TYR A 395 21.45 14.85 0.42
N ALA A 396 21.12 13.84 1.22
CA ALA A 396 20.36 14.05 2.45
C ALA A 396 21.33 14.29 3.61
N TYR A 397 21.14 15.39 4.36
CA TYR A 397 22.01 15.93 5.41
C TYR A 397 22.44 14.94 6.53
N TYR A 398 21.91 13.71 6.55
CA TYR A 398 22.19 12.66 7.53
C TYR A 398 22.22 11.23 6.94
N ARG A 399 22.24 11.06 5.60
CA ARG A 399 22.35 9.75 4.96
C ARG A 399 23.67 9.68 4.18
N HIS A 400 24.31 8.52 4.22
CA HIS A 400 25.44 8.19 3.34
C HIS A 400 25.07 8.49 1.87
N ASP A 401 26.09 8.79 1.05
CA ASP A 401 25.98 9.01 -0.39
C ASP A 401 25.20 7.87 -1.06
N THR A 402 23.88 8.04 -1.18
CA THR A 402 23.00 7.03 -1.76
C THR A 402 22.97 7.30 -3.26
N HIS A 403 23.42 6.33 -4.04
CA HIS A 403 23.48 6.42 -5.49
C HIS A 403 22.25 5.75 -6.07
N PHE A 404 21.60 6.43 -7.02
CA PHE A 404 20.48 5.91 -7.76
C PHE A 404 20.86 5.74 -9.23
N ILE A 405 20.32 4.70 -9.85
CA ILE A 405 20.51 4.39 -11.26
C ILE A 405 19.15 4.49 -11.95
N SER A 406 19.12 5.11 -13.12
CA SER A 406 17.95 5.17 -13.99
C SER A 406 18.38 5.10 -15.46
N ILE A 407 17.47 4.67 -16.33
CA ILE A 407 17.60 4.93 -17.78
C ILE A 407 17.32 6.41 -17.99
N SER A 408 18.11 7.06 -18.85
CA SER A 408 17.89 8.47 -19.21
C SER A 408 16.42 8.73 -19.57
N TYR A 409 15.79 9.68 -18.88
CA TYR A 409 14.33 9.89 -18.88
C TYR A 409 13.67 9.83 -20.27
N PRO A 410 14.22 10.46 -21.34
CA PRO A 410 13.58 10.41 -22.65
C PRO A 410 13.66 9.04 -23.33
N LEU A 411 14.69 8.23 -23.05
CA LEU A 411 14.88 6.94 -23.70
C LEU A 411 13.85 5.92 -23.21
N ARG A 412 13.49 5.98 -21.93
CA ARG A 412 12.75 4.91 -21.25
C ARG A 412 11.41 4.55 -21.90
N PRO A 413 10.53 5.48 -22.29
CA PRO A 413 9.27 5.15 -22.96
C PRO A 413 9.48 4.43 -24.30
N PHE A 414 10.51 4.84 -25.06
CA PHE A 414 10.82 4.25 -26.36
C PHE A 414 11.46 2.87 -26.22
N ILE A 415 12.37 2.71 -25.26
CA ILE A 415 12.97 1.43 -24.89
C ILE A 415 11.85 0.47 -24.46
N LYS A 416 10.95 0.89 -23.57
CA LYS A 416 9.85 0.05 -23.07
C LYS A 416 8.90 -0.40 -24.19
N LYS A 417 8.63 0.45 -25.18
CA LYS A 417 7.80 0.10 -26.35
C LYS A 417 8.42 -1.01 -27.21
N ARG A 418 9.75 -1.12 -27.23
CA ARG A 418 10.52 -1.97 -28.17
C ARG A 418 11.18 -3.16 -27.51
N LEU A 419 11.38 -3.12 -26.20
CA LEU A 419 11.87 -4.27 -25.44
C LEU A 419 10.85 -5.40 -25.54
N PRO A 420 11.18 -6.56 -26.14
CA PRO A 420 10.29 -7.71 -26.06
C PRO A 420 10.16 -8.13 -24.59
N PRO A 421 9.03 -8.74 -24.16
CA PRO A 421 8.93 -9.31 -22.82
C PRO A 421 10.14 -10.23 -22.56
N PRO A 422 10.81 -10.12 -21.40
CA PRO A 422 12.05 -10.82 -21.19
C PRO A 422 11.88 -12.33 -21.31
N ALA A 423 12.91 -13.05 -21.76
CA ALA A 423 12.86 -14.52 -21.84
C ALA A 423 12.58 -15.17 -20.48
N PHE A 424 12.99 -14.55 -19.38
CA PHE A 424 12.68 -14.96 -18.00
C PHE A 424 11.23 -14.65 -17.55
N ALA A 425 10.43 -13.95 -18.36
CA ALA A 425 8.98 -13.85 -18.15
C ALA A 425 8.24 -15.09 -18.67
N ARG A 426 8.92 -16.03 -19.34
CA ARG A 426 8.33 -17.32 -19.74
C ARG A 426 8.43 -18.29 -18.58
N LEU A 427 7.32 -18.97 -18.29
CA LEU A 427 7.29 -20.03 -17.29
C LEU A 427 8.12 -21.21 -17.77
N VAL A 428 9.26 -21.44 -17.13
CA VAL A 428 10.13 -22.59 -17.43
C VAL A 428 9.89 -23.68 -16.38
N PRO A 429 9.34 -24.84 -16.78
CA PRO A 429 9.22 -25.99 -15.89
C PRO A 429 10.57 -26.49 -15.38
N LEU A 430 10.62 -26.82 -14.09
CA LEU A 430 11.74 -27.54 -13.49
C LEU A 430 11.41 -29.03 -13.36
N VAL A 431 12.40 -29.89 -13.60
CA VAL A 431 12.26 -31.35 -13.51
C VAL A 431 12.27 -31.82 -12.06
N ASP A 432 13.18 -31.27 -11.25
CA ASP A 432 13.29 -31.55 -9.82
C ASP A 432 13.77 -30.30 -9.07
N ILE A 433 13.28 -30.14 -7.85
CA ILE A 433 13.62 -29.06 -6.91
C ILE A 433 14.25 -29.60 -5.62
N LYS A 434 14.39 -30.93 -5.48
CA LYS A 434 14.98 -31.56 -4.32
C LYS A 434 16.43 -31.09 -4.14
N GLY A 435 16.77 -30.67 -2.93
CA GLY A 435 18.08 -30.07 -2.63
C GLY A 435 18.21 -28.59 -2.96
N LYS A 436 17.22 -27.97 -3.62
CA LYS A 436 17.14 -26.51 -3.83
C LYS A 436 16.30 -25.79 -2.76
N VAL A 437 15.62 -26.55 -1.92
CA VAL A 437 14.74 -26.07 -0.86
C VAL A 437 14.91 -26.93 0.40
N GLU A 438 14.71 -26.31 1.56
CA GLU A 438 14.75 -27.00 2.87
C GLU A 438 13.54 -27.91 3.08
N TRP A 439 12.35 -27.50 2.61
CA TRP A 439 11.10 -28.23 2.80
C TRP A 439 10.27 -28.32 1.53
N MET A 440 9.52 -29.41 1.45
CA MET A 440 8.50 -29.66 0.43
C MET A 440 7.19 -30.00 1.10
N HIS A 441 6.10 -29.38 0.64
CA HIS A 441 4.73 -29.70 1.06
C HIS A 441 4.01 -30.33 -0.12
N GLU A 442 3.98 -31.66 -0.12
CA GLU A 442 3.27 -32.50 -1.07
C GLU A 442 2.05 -33.07 -0.36
N ASP A 443 0.94 -32.32 -0.34
CA ASP A 443 -0.25 -32.63 0.46
C ASP A 443 -1.05 -33.81 -0.12
N ASP A 444 -0.46 -34.99 -0.29
CA ASP A 444 -1.00 -36.21 -0.94
C ASP A 444 -2.44 -36.56 -0.50
N GLN A 445 -3.37 -35.76 -1.01
CA GLN A 445 -4.76 -35.62 -0.60
C GLN A 445 -4.95 -35.42 0.94
N GLY A 446 -3.91 -34.98 1.65
CA GLY A 446 -3.86 -34.86 3.11
C GLY A 446 -4.98 -33.99 3.69
N ILE A 447 -5.30 -32.89 3.02
CA ILE A 447 -6.40 -32.00 3.42
C ILE A 447 -7.74 -32.72 3.60
N PHE A 448 -8.08 -33.73 2.80
CA PHE A 448 -9.38 -34.41 2.92
C PHE A 448 -9.47 -35.29 4.17
N ARG A 449 -8.34 -35.77 4.70
CA ARG A 449 -8.28 -36.43 6.02
C ARG A 449 -8.42 -35.43 7.17
N GLN A 450 -7.82 -34.25 7.01
CA GLN A 450 -7.81 -33.19 8.04
C GLN A 450 -9.08 -32.33 8.04
N LEU A 451 -9.84 -32.31 6.94
CA LEU A 451 -10.98 -31.42 6.76
C LEU A 451 -12.11 -31.69 7.78
N PRO A 452 -12.60 -32.93 7.98
CA PRO A 452 -13.65 -33.19 8.98
C PRO A 452 -13.29 -32.74 10.41
N PRO A 453 -12.11 -33.06 10.99
CA PRO A 453 -11.75 -32.59 12.32
C PRO A 453 -11.54 -31.07 12.37
N ILE A 454 -10.96 -30.44 11.33
CA ILE A 454 -10.85 -28.97 11.24
C ILE A 454 -12.22 -28.30 11.37
N LEU A 455 -13.18 -28.76 10.57
CA LEU A 455 -14.52 -28.20 10.56
C LEU A 455 -15.19 -28.43 11.92
N SER A 456 -15.16 -29.64 12.46
CA SER A 456 -15.74 -29.93 13.78
C SER A 456 -15.14 -29.06 14.89
N PHE A 457 -13.83 -28.81 14.87
CA PHE A 457 -13.16 -27.94 15.85
C PHE A 457 -13.69 -26.51 15.79
N ILE A 458 -13.89 -25.97 14.58
CA ILE A 458 -14.44 -24.63 14.36
C ILE A 458 -15.92 -24.57 14.78
N ALA A 459 -16.73 -25.54 14.38
CA ALA A 459 -18.16 -25.61 14.70
C ALA A 459 -18.44 -25.65 16.21
N GLN A 460 -17.53 -26.26 16.98
CA GLN A 460 -17.59 -26.31 18.45
C GLN A 460 -17.22 -24.96 19.13
N GLY A 461 -16.85 -23.92 18.37
CA GLY A 461 -16.47 -22.63 18.95
C GLY A 461 -15.12 -22.65 19.68
N ASN A 462 -14.25 -23.61 19.34
CA ASN A 462 -12.91 -23.73 19.93
C ASN A 462 -11.92 -22.69 19.40
N LEU A 463 -12.26 -21.99 18.29
CA LEU A 463 -11.54 -20.81 17.84
C LEU A 463 -11.79 -19.62 18.77
N LYS A 464 -10.71 -19.13 19.41
CA LYS A 464 -10.75 -17.96 20.29
C LYS A 464 -9.99 -16.80 19.66
N PHE A 465 -10.52 -15.59 19.80
CA PHE A 465 -9.99 -14.38 19.16
C PHE A 465 -9.42 -13.39 20.17
N THR A 466 -8.57 -12.48 19.68
CA THR A 466 -8.08 -11.31 20.43
C THR A 466 -9.23 -10.40 20.88
N LYS A 467 -8.97 -9.50 21.84
CA LYS A 467 -9.99 -8.58 22.41
C LYS A 467 -10.71 -7.72 21.36
N ASN A 468 -10.04 -7.41 20.25
CA ASN A 468 -10.60 -6.67 19.11
C ASN A 468 -11.31 -7.57 18.08
N GLY A 469 -11.36 -8.88 18.30
CA GLY A 469 -12.04 -9.86 17.45
C GLY A 469 -11.35 -10.15 16.11
N LYS A 470 -10.16 -9.61 15.86
CA LYS A 470 -9.54 -9.62 14.52
C LYS A 470 -8.62 -10.80 14.26
N GLU A 471 -7.93 -11.31 15.28
CA GLU A 471 -6.91 -12.35 15.10
C GLU A 471 -7.21 -13.55 16.00
N VAL A 472 -6.98 -14.76 15.48
CA VAL A 472 -7.06 -16.00 16.25
C VAL A 472 -5.90 -16.05 17.26
N LEU A 473 -6.21 -16.38 18.51
CA LEU A 473 -5.23 -16.50 19.58
C LEU A 473 -4.28 -17.68 19.31
N LYS A 474 -2.98 -17.47 19.55
CA LYS A 474 -1.93 -18.50 19.40
C LYS A 474 -2.24 -19.79 20.18
N GLY A 475 -2.83 -19.67 21.37
CA GLY A 475 -3.24 -20.83 22.16
C GLY A 475 -4.37 -21.64 21.53
N SER A 476 -5.25 -20.98 20.76
CA SER A 476 -6.32 -21.64 20.00
C SER A 476 -5.76 -22.34 18.76
N LEU A 477 -4.83 -21.70 18.03
CA LEU A 477 -4.11 -22.32 16.90
C LEU A 477 -3.37 -23.58 17.35
N LYS A 478 -2.61 -23.54 18.46
CA LYS A 478 -1.92 -24.70 19.02
C LYS A 478 -2.89 -25.88 19.30
N LYS A 479 -4.05 -25.58 19.88
CA LYS A 479 -5.08 -26.61 20.16
C LYS A 479 -5.60 -27.21 18.86
N MET A 480 -5.87 -26.38 17.86
CA MET A 480 -6.36 -26.81 16.55
C MET A 480 -5.33 -27.69 15.83
N THR A 481 -4.07 -27.28 15.78
CA THR A 481 -2.98 -28.06 15.18
C THR A 481 -2.91 -29.48 15.77
N ASN A 482 -2.92 -29.58 17.10
CA ASN A 482 -2.84 -30.87 17.79
C ASN A 482 -4.10 -31.72 17.62
N ALA A 483 -5.28 -31.14 17.82
CA ALA A 483 -6.56 -31.86 17.77
C ALA A 483 -6.92 -32.33 16.35
N CYS A 484 -6.54 -31.56 15.34
CA CYS A 484 -6.85 -31.86 13.94
C CYS A 484 -5.71 -32.59 13.20
N GLY A 485 -4.58 -32.86 13.86
CA GLY A 485 -3.42 -33.51 13.25
C GLY A 485 -2.87 -32.74 12.06
N ILE A 486 -2.75 -31.41 12.17
CA ILE A 486 -2.29 -30.55 11.07
C ILE A 486 -0.76 -30.54 11.04
N ASP A 487 -0.20 -31.05 9.95
CA ASP A 487 1.23 -30.93 9.67
C ASP A 487 1.56 -29.50 9.22
N GLU A 488 2.28 -28.77 10.06
CA GLU A 488 2.66 -27.37 9.83
C GLU A 488 3.74 -27.22 8.76
N PHE A 489 3.77 -26.06 8.08
CA PHE A 489 4.78 -25.76 7.08
C PHE A 489 6.19 -25.64 7.69
N TYR A 490 6.30 -24.95 8.82
CA TYR A 490 7.59 -24.71 9.47
C TYR A 490 7.62 -25.40 10.83
N ILE A 491 8.71 -26.12 11.10
CA ILE A 491 8.97 -26.78 12.39
C ILE A 491 9.67 -25.80 13.36
N ASP A 492 10.26 -24.72 12.85
CA ASP A 492 11.05 -23.76 13.61
C ASP A 492 10.26 -23.01 14.70
N ASP A 493 10.96 -22.64 15.77
CA ASP A 493 10.40 -21.89 16.91
C ASP A 493 10.20 -20.38 16.64
N VAL A 494 10.28 -19.95 15.38
CA VAL A 494 9.92 -18.58 14.99
C VAL A 494 8.42 -18.38 15.23
N ASN A 495 8.10 -17.47 16.15
CA ASN A 495 6.75 -17.26 16.64
C ASN A 495 5.70 -17.01 15.53
N GLU A 496 6.09 -16.32 14.46
CA GLU A 496 5.22 -15.99 13.32
C GLU A 496 5.02 -17.14 12.33
N LEU A 497 5.88 -18.16 12.32
CA LEU A 497 5.86 -19.26 11.35
C LEU A 497 5.23 -20.55 11.90
N LYS A 498 5.31 -20.76 13.22
CA LYS A 498 4.97 -22.01 13.91
C LYS A 498 3.57 -22.59 13.65
N TYR A 499 2.59 -21.74 13.34
CA TYR A 499 1.21 -22.17 13.09
C TYR A 499 0.66 -21.60 11.78
N LEU A 500 1.52 -21.41 10.78
CA LEU A 500 1.15 -20.71 9.56
C LEU A 500 0.06 -21.46 8.77
N LYS A 501 0.18 -22.78 8.60
CA LYS A 501 -0.83 -23.59 7.88
C LYS A 501 -2.14 -23.58 8.65
N THR A 502 -2.10 -23.85 9.95
CA THR A 502 -3.30 -23.84 10.80
C THR A 502 -3.98 -22.48 10.79
N LYS A 503 -3.22 -21.37 10.86
CA LYS A 503 -3.77 -20.02 10.81
C LYS A 503 -4.49 -19.76 9.48
N LEU A 504 -3.86 -20.10 8.35
CA LEU A 504 -4.46 -19.91 7.03
C LEU A 504 -5.78 -20.71 6.87
N LEU A 505 -5.81 -21.95 7.37
CA LEU A 505 -7.03 -22.78 7.36
C LEU A 505 -8.12 -22.21 8.27
N ALA A 506 -7.76 -21.83 9.50
CA ALA A 506 -8.69 -21.23 10.46
C ALA A 506 -9.31 -19.94 9.90
N ASP A 507 -8.47 -19.04 9.37
CA ASP A 507 -8.92 -17.77 8.80
C ASP A 507 -9.82 -17.99 7.56
N PHE A 508 -9.49 -18.96 6.71
CA PHE A 508 -10.28 -19.31 5.51
C PHE A 508 -11.68 -19.85 5.86
N PHE A 509 -11.78 -20.84 6.74
CA PHE A 509 -13.08 -21.45 7.07
C PHE A 509 -13.93 -20.56 7.98
N ASN A 510 -13.32 -19.73 8.83
CA ASN A 510 -14.04 -18.84 9.75
C ASN A 510 -14.61 -17.58 9.06
N CYS A 511 -14.09 -17.18 7.89
CA CYS A 511 -14.56 -15.98 7.18
C CYS A 511 -15.78 -16.21 6.28
N MET A 512 -16.32 -17.43 6.26
CA MET A 512 -17.49 -17.84 5.47
C MET A 512 -18.67 -18.27 6.37
N PRO A 513 -19.91 -18.34 5.84
CA PRO A 513 -21.04 -18.82 6.60
C PRO A 513 -20.84 -20.29 7.01
N PRO A 514 -21.37 -20.70 8.19
CA PRO A 514 -21.29 -22.08 8.64
C PRO A 514 -21.88 -23.05 7.61
N TRP A 515 -21.30 -24.25 7.56
CA TRP A 515 -21.73 -25.32 6.66
C TRP A 515 -22.82 -26.19 7.28
N LYS A 516 -23.60 -26.84 6.43
CA LYS A 516 -24.58 -27.85 6.82
C LYS A 516 -23.96 -29.25 6.79
N ALA A 517 -24.43 -30.15 7.64
CA ALA A 517 -23.95 -31.54 7.68
C ALA A 517 -24.02 -32.24 6.31
N LYS A 518 -25.11 -32.01 5.55
CA LYS A 518 -25.29 -32.55 4.19
C LYS A 518 -24.21 -32.10 3.19
N GLU A 519 -23.64 -30.91 3.37
CA GLU A 519 -22.55 -30.45 2.49
C GLU A 519 -21.29 -31.31 2.67
N LEU A 520 -21.11 -31.96 3.82
CA LEU A 520 -19.93 -32.77 4.15
C LEU A 520 -20.03 -34.21 3.63
N GLU A 521 -21.17 -34.61 3.06
CA GLU A 521 -21.32 -35.91 2.36
C GLU A 521 -20.44 -35.98 1.10
N ASP A 522 -20.12 -34.82 0.49
CA ASP A 522 -19.16 -34.69 -0.61
C ASP A 522 -18.06 -33.68 -0.22
N PRO A 523 -17.01 -34.10 0.51
CA PRO A 523 -15.91 -33.24 0.92
C PRO A 523 -15.20 -32.55 -0.25
N THR A 524 -15.13 -33.23 -1.40
CA THR A 524 -14.50 -32.73 -2.63
C THR A 524 -15.30 -31.58 -3.23
N GLY A 525 -16.61 -31.78 -3.42
CA GLY A 525 -17.52 -30.75 -3.91
C GLY A 525 -17.65 -29.59 -2.93
N PHE A 526 -17.70 -29.86 -1.63
CA PHE A 526 -17.70 -28.84 -0.58
C PHE A 526 -16.47 -27.94 -0.68
N LEU A 527 -15.27 -28.51 -0.68
CA LEU A 527 -14.04 -27.72 -0.70
C LEU A 527 -13.92 -26.92 -1.99
N LYS A 528 -14.21 -27.54 -3.15
CA LYS A 528 -14.28 -26.84 -4.44
C LYS A 528 -15.26 -25.67 -4.43
N THR A 529 -16.43 -25.84 -3.80
CA THR A 529 -17.44 -24.78 -3.69
C THR A 529 -16.92 -23.62 -2.85
N ARG A 530 -16.34 -23.91 -1.67
CA ARG A 530 -15.78 -22.89 -0.77
C ARG A 530 -14.63 -22.11 -1.42
N ILE A 531 -13.74 -22.79 -2.14
CA ILE A 531 -12.65 -22.13 -2.88
C ILE A 531 -13.20 -21.25 -4.01
N ASN A 532 -14.22 -21.70 -4.75
CA ASN A 532 -14.81 -20.87 -5.80
C ASN A 532 -15.56 -19.67 -5.24
N GLN A 533 -16.25 -19.80 -4.10
CA GLN A 533 -16.82 -18.68 -3.36
C GLN A 533 -15.74 -17.68 -2.95
N TYR A 534 -14.58 -18.18 -2.48
CA TYR A 534 -13.43 -17.35 -2.17
C TYR A 534 -12.94 -16.55 -3.38
N PHE A 535 -12.91 -17.14 -4.58
CA PHE A 535 -12.52 -16.43 -5.81
C PHE A 535 -13.59 -15.44 -6.29
N SER A 536 -14.88 -15.72 -6.10
CA SER A 536 -15.98 -14.80 -6.45
C SER A 536 -16.20 -13.70 -5.40
N PHE A 537 -15.61 -13.84 -4.22
CA PHE A 537 -15.81 -12.98 -3.06
C PHE A 537 -17.29 -12.86 -2.67
N GLU A 538 -17.97 -14.00 -2.57
CA GLU A 538 -19.39 -14.14 -2.25
C GLU A 538 -19.60 -14.68 -0.82
N GLY A 539 -20.40 -13.98 -0.01
CA GLY A 539 -20.78 -14.44 1.33
C GLY A 539 -19.70 -14.28 2.42
N PHE A 540 -18.67 -13.46 2.18
CA PHE A 540 -17.58 -13.26 3.13
C PHE A 540 -17.89 -12.19 4.18
N THR A 541 -17.60 -12.51 5.44
CA THR A 541 -17.72 -11.58 6.57
C THR A 541 -16.36 -11.02 7.02
N GLY A 542 -15.26 -11.47 6.39
CA GLY A 542 -13.88 -11.06 6.70
C GLY A 542 -12.84 -11.55 5.69
N HIS A 543 -11.56 -11.58 6.09
CA HIS A 543 -10.41 -12.03 5.28
C HIS A 543 -10.14 -11.21 4.00
N SER A 544 -9.93 -9.90 4.15
CA SER A 544 -9.48 -8.99 3.08
C SER A 544 -8.08 -9.38 2.58
N SER A 545 -7.83 -9.30 1.27
CA SER A 545 -6.51 -9.52 0.66
C SER A 545 -5.45 -8.58 1.25
N ARG A 546 -5.86 -7.42 1.79
CA ARG A 546 -4.96 -6.49 2.51
C ARG A 546 -4.25 -7.11 3.70
N SER A 547 -4.88 -8.05 4.41
CA SER A 547 -4.27 -8.71 5.56
C SER A 547 -2.99 -9.46 5.19
N MET A 548 -2.86 -9.89 3.93
CA MET A 548 -1.67 -10.56 3.39
C MET A 548 -0.47 -9.62 3.24
N PHE A 549 -0.68 -8.30 3.29
CA PHE A 549 0.36 -7.27 3.18
C PHE A 549 0.79 -6.74 4.55
N ALA A 550 0.88 -7.58 5.58
CA ALA A 550 1.23 -7.16 6.95
C ALA A 550 2.57 -6.39 7.06
N HIS A 551 3.45 -6.52 6.06
CA HIS A 551 4.69 -5.75 5.93
C HIS A 551 4.49 -4.28 5.56
N VAL A 552 3.38 -3.95 4.89
CA VAL A 552 3.00 -2.58 4.54
C VAL A 552 2.32 -1.94 5.75
N LYS A 553 2.86 -0.82 6.23
CA LYS A 553 2.37 -0.10 7.40
C LYS A 553 1.48 1.07 7.01
N ARG A 554 0.62 1.49 7.95
CA ARG A 554 -0.35 2.59 7.82
C ARG A 554 -1.45 2.31 6.79
N GLN A 555 -1.80 1.05 6.60
CA GLN A 555 -2.99 0.67 5.83
C GLN A 555 -4.23 1.28 6.50
N MET A 556 -5.15 1.82 5.72
CA MET A 556 -6.42 2.33 6.24
C MET A 556 -7.48 1.22 6.15
N GLU A 557 -8.15 0.90 7.27
CA GLU A 557 -9.10 -0.23 7.36
C GLU A 557 -10.41 0.01 6.58
N ASP A 558 -10.88 1.25 6.50
CA ASP A 558 -12.22 1.59 5.96
C ASP A 558 -12.26 1.85 4.43
N PHE A 559 -11.17 1.60 3.71
CA PHE A 559 -11.04 1.99 2.29
C PHE A 559 -11.11 0.83 1.29
N ASP A 560 -11.42 -0.38 1.75
CA ASP A 560 -11.59 -1.55 0.89
C ASP A 560 -12.84 -1.42 0.03
N SER A 561 -12.66 -1.30 -1.30
CA SER A 561 -13.77 -1.54 -2.22
C SER A 561 -13.89 -3.04 -2.46
N ASN A 562 -15.09 -3.58 -2.31
CA ASN A 562 -15.39 -4.97 -2.67
C ASN A 562 -14.98 -5.30 -4.11
N ASP A 563 -14.95 -4.30 -5.00
CA ASP A 563 -14.50 -4.46 -6.38
C ASP A 563 -12.99 -4.70 -6.50
N ALA A 564 -12.16 -4.05 -5.68
CA ALA A 564 -10.71 -4.28 -5.68
C ALA A 564 -10.40 -5.71 -5.22
N GLU A 565 -11.07 -6.17 -4.15
CA GLU A 565 -10.97 -7.56 -3.67
C GLU A 565 -11.39 -8.57 -4.74
N LYS A 566 -12.56 -8.37 -5.36
CA LYS A 566 -13.04 -9.23 -6.46
C LYS A 566 -12.04 -9.28 -7.62
N ASN A 567 -11.50 -8.14 -8.01
CA ASN A 567 -10.54 -8.06 -9.10
C ASN A 567 -9.24 -8.79 -8.76
N MET A 568 -8.69 -8.61 -7.56
CA MET A 568 -7.47 -9.30 -7.12
C MET A 568 -7.66 -10.82 -7.08
N ARG A 569 -8.78 -11.30 -6.54
CA ARG A 569 -9.08 -12.74 -6.46
C ARG A 569 -9.31 -13.37 -7.83
N LYS A 570 -10.03 -12.66 -8.71
CA LYS A 570 -10.21 -13.05 -10.12
C LYS A 570 -8.86 -13.10 -10.84
N ASN A 571 -8.00 -12.11 -10.61
CA ASN A 571 -6.65 -12.04 -11.16
C ASN A 571 -5.77 -13.19 -10.65
N PHE A 572 -5.89 -13.56 -9.36
CA PHE A 572 -5.16 -14.69 -8.82
C PHE A 572 -5.62 -16.01 -9.44
N LYS A 573 -6.92 -16.19 -9.69
CA LYS A 573 -7.43 -17.34 -10.46
C LYS A 573 -6.85 -17.40 -11.88
N LYS A 574 -6.55 -16.27 -12.52
CA LYS A 574 -5.81 -16.25 -13.80
C LYS A 574 -4.38 -16.74 -13.62
N VAL A 575 -3.68 -16.33 -12.56
CA VAL A 575 -2.32 -16.79 -12.24
C VAL A 575 -2.27 -18.31 -12.03
N LEU A 576 -3.25 -18.89 -11.31
CA LEU A 576 -3.36 -20.35 -11.20
C LEU A 576 -3.54 -21.03 -12.56
N ASN A 577 -4.26 -20.38 -13.48
CA ASN A 577 -4.42 -20.85 -14.86
C ASN A 577 -3.18 -20.68 -15.75
N LEU A 578 -2.10 -20.06 -15.26
CA LEU A 578 -0.81 -20.05 -15.96
C LEU A 578 0.04 -21.28 -15.61
N LEU A 579 -0.22 -21.93 -14.46
CA LEU A 579 0.58 -23.08 -14.02
C LEU A 579 0.39 -24.28 -14.97
N PRO A 580 1.47 -24.88 -15.48
CA PRO A 580 1.40 -26.16 -16.17
C PRO A 580 1.09 -27.29 -15.19
N GLU A 581 0.36 -28.30 -15.67
CA GLU A 581 -0.01 -29.44 -14.84
C GLU A 581 1.21 -30.26 -14.41
N LYS A 582 1.27 -30.63 -13.13
CA LYS A 582 2.29 -31.51 -12.54
C LYS A 582 3.75 -31.10 -12.78
N LYS A 583 4.00 -29.82 -13.05
CA LYS A 583 5.34 -29.27 -13.27
C LYS A 583 5.67 -28.20 -12.24
N TRP A 584 6.89 -28.25 -11.70
CA TRP A 584 7.39 -27.24 -10.77
C TRP A 584 7.71 -25.94 -11.52
N ILE A 585 7.28 -24.82 -10.95
CA ILE A 585 7.51 -23.48 -11.48
C ILE A 585 8.06 -22.59 -10.37
N ALA A 586 9.07 -21.79 -10.69
CA ALA A 586 9.57 -20.78 -9.78
C ALA A 586 8.51 -19.70 -9.53
N THR A 587 8.22 -19.42 -8.26
CA THR A 587 7.19 -18.45 -7.87
C THR A 587 7.54 -17.03 -8.33
N ARG A 588 8.84 -16.71 -8.43
CA ARG A 588 9.33 -15.43 -8.98
C ARG A 588 8.93 -15.31 -10.44
N ASP A 589 9.20 -16.32 -11.26
CA ASP A 589 8.88 -16.30 -12.69
C ASP A 589 7.37 -16.16 -12.89
N LEU A 590 6.57 -16.87 -12.10
CA LEU A 590 5.11 -16.72 -12.10
C LEU A 590 4.64 -15.30 -11.78
N ALA A 591 5.25 -14.64 -10.80
CA ALA A 591 4.95 -13.25 -10.46
C ALA A 591 5.37 -12.28 -11.56
N MET A 592 6.52 -12.51 -12.19
CA MET A 592 7.00 -11.71 -13.32
C MET A 592 6.05 -11.86 -14.52
N THR A 593 5.69 -13.09 -14.90
CA THR A 593 4.72 -13.34 -15.99
C THR A 593 3.41 -12.60 -15.72
N ALA A 594 2.85 -12.74 -14.51
CA ALA A 594 1.62 -12.05 -14.13
C ALA A 594 1.76 -10.52 -14.24
N PHE A 595 2.87 -9.96 -13.77
CA PHE A 595 3.14 -8.53 -13.83
C PHE A 595 3.25 -8.03 -15.29
N TYR A 596 3.95 -8.77 -16.15
CA TYR A 596 4.07 -8.43 -17.58
C TYR A 596 2.76 -8.56 -18.35
N ASP A 597 1.89 -9.48 -17.95
CA ASP A 597 0.53 -9.64 -18.50
C ASP A 597 -0.44 -8.55 -17.99
N GLY A 598 0.04 -7.57 -17.20
CA GLY A 598 -0.76 -6.48 -16.65
C GLY A 598 -1.71 -6.93 -15.53
N ILE A 599 -1.42 -8.07 -14.88
CA ILE A 599 -2.21 -8.55 -13.74
C ILE A 599 -1.83 -7.75 -12.50
N ASP A 600 -2.78 -6.94 -12.03
CA ASP A 600 -2.60 -6.09 -10.85
C ASP A 600 -3.09 -6.78 -9.56
N PHE A 601 -2.25 -6.71 -8.53
CA PHE A 601 -2.51 -7.18 -7.17
C PHE A 601 -2.34 -6.06 -6.13
N ASN A 602 -2.45 -4.79 -6.53
CA ASN A 602 -2.40 -3.67 -5.63
C ASN A 602 -3.76 -3.42 -4.96
N PRO A 603 -3.96 -3.74 -3.67
CA PRO A 603 -5.21 -3.40 -2.99
C PRO A 603 -5.29 -1.89 -2.67
N PHE A 604 -4.19 -1.15 -2.80
CA PHE A 604 -4.03 0.27 -2.44
C PHE A 604 -4.24 1.19 -3.66
N SER A 605 -5.31 0.96 -4.42
CA SER A 605 -5.58 1.63 -5.71
C SER A 605 -5.80 3.15 -5.65
N LYS A 606 -5.89 3.72 -4.45
CA LYS A 606 -6.06 5.16 -4.24
C LYS A 606 -4.69 5.83 -4.05
N ALA A 607 -4.31 6.68 -5.00
CA ALA A 607 -2.97 7.28 -5.05
C ALA A 607 -2.59 8.06 -3.78
N TYR A 608 -3.55 8.72 -3.10
CA TYR A 608 -3.26 9.41 -1.84
C TYR A 608 -2.85 8.44 -0.72
N GLU A 609 -3.43 7.23 -0.68
CA GLU A 609 -3.06 6.21 0.30
C GLU A 609 -1.63 5.76 0.04
N PHE A 610 -1.31 5.48 -1.22
CA PHE A 610 -0.01 5.03 -1.68
C PHE A 610 1.16 5.96 -1.28
N THR A 611 0.92 7.27 -1.24
CA THR A 611 1.92 8.27 -0.80
C THR A 611 2.25 8.17 0.69
N SER A 612 1.39 7.54 1.48
CA SER A 612 1.48 7.45 2.94
C SER A 612 1.89 6.07 3.45
N LEU A 613 1.69 5.03 2.64
CA LEU A 613 2.09 3.66 2.94
C LEU A 613 3.60 3.54 2.90
N TYR A 614 4.14 2.76 3.83
CA TYR A 614 5.59 2.53 3.91
C TYR A 614 5.90 1.13 4.40
N ILE A 615 7.11 0.66 4.08
CA ILE A 615 7.76 -0.45 4.75
C ILE A 615 8.83 0.09 5.72
N THR A 616 9.13 -0.68 6.75
CA THR A 616 10.18 -0.33 7.73
C THR A 616 11.47 -1.07 7.40
N ARG A 617 12.61 -0.37 7.35
CA ARG A 617 13.95 -0.99 7.18
C ARG A 617 14.92 -0.64 8.31
N ASN A 618 15.97 -1.46 8.46
CA ASN A 618 17.15 -1.12 9.26
C ASN A 618 18.03 -0.11 8.51
N LEU A 619 18.56 0.89 9.22
CA LEU A 619 19.66 1.69 8.68
C LEU A 619 20.99 0.96 8.94
N PRO A 620 21.95 0.97 7.99
CA PRO A 620 23.19 0.19 8.10
C PRO A 620 24.06 0.48 9.34
N HIS A 621 23.85 1.62 10.02
CA HIS A 621 24.72 2.06 11.13
C HIS A 621 24.00 2.46 12.41
N TYR A 622 22.67 2.26 12.51
CA TYR A 622 21.90 2.65 13.69
C TYR A 622 20.80 1.63 14.01
N THR A 623 20.50 1.46 15.30
CA THR A 623 19.27 0.81 15.83
C THR A 623 18.01 1.67 15.59
N ARG A 624 18.00 2.52 14.56
CA ARG A 624 16.87 3.37 14.18
C ARG A 624 16.15 2.79 12.98
N ARG A 625 14.83 2.75 13.11
CA ARG A 625 13.87 2.39 12.07
C ARG A 625 13.77 3.52 11.05
N ASP A 626 13.95 3.20 9.76
CA ASP A 626 13.64 4.11 8.65
C ASP A 626 12.36 3.65 7.94
N ASN A 627 11.61 4.61 7.42
CA ASN A 627 10.37 4.37 6.68
C ASN A 627 10.62 4.64 5.19
N ILE A 628 10.47 3.62 4.35
CA ILE A 628 10.52 3.77 2.91
C ILE A 628 9.11 3.72 2.35
N TYR A 629 8.68 4.81 1.73
CA TYR A 629 7.34 4.94 1.18
C TYR A 629 7.17 4.13 -0.10
N LEU A 630 6.01 3.46 -0.24
CA LEU A 630 5.69 2.56 -1.36
C LEU A 630 5.79 3.25 -2.72
N GLN A 631 5.45 4.54 -2.81
CA GLN A 631 5.56 5.33 -4.04
C GLN A 631 6.96 5.38 -4.66
N LYS A 632 8.00 5.05 -3.89
CA LYS A 632 9.40 5.03 -4.33
C LYS A 632 9.93 3.62 -4.58
N LEU A 633 9.08 2.61 -4.45
CA LEU A 633 9.47 1.21 -4.50
C LEU A 633 8.82 0.49 -5.67
N PRO A 634 9.52 -0.49 -6.26
CA PRO A 634 8.97 -1.37 -7.28
C PRO A 634 7.78 -2.16 -6.71
N THR A 635 6.61 -2.05 -7.35
CA THR A 635 5.37 -2.71 -6.92
C THR A 635 5.44 -4.21 -7.03
N ILE A 636 6.24 -4.74 -7.97
CA ILE A 636 6.44 -6.18 -8.14
C ILE A 636 7.00 -6.84 -6.87
N ASP A 637 8.03 -6.25 -6.25
CA ASP A 637 8.69 -6.83 -5.07
C ASP A 637 7.92 -6.60 -3.77
N ILE A 638 7.21 -5.48 -3.68
CA ILE A 638 6.52 -5.08 -2.44
C ILE A 638 5.08 -5.60 -2.42
N LEU A 639 4.44 -5.77 -3.57
CA LEU A 639 3.02 -6.13 -3.66
C LEU A 639 2.82 -7.48 -4.37
N THR A 640 3.11 -7.55 -5.67
CA THR A 640 2.76 -8.69 -6.52
C THR A 640 3.38 -10.00 -6.03
N LEU A 641 4.70 -10.03 -5.84
CA LEU A 641 5.40 -11.25 -5.43
C LEU A 641 5.01 -11.70 -4.01
N PRO A 642 5.01 -10.84 -2.97
CA PRO A 642 4.53 -11.22 -1.65
C PRO A 642 3.08 -11.73 -1.65
N TYR A 643 2.19 -11.11 -2.43
CA TYR A 643 0.80 -11.55 -2.54
C TYR A 643 0.67 -12.93 -3.18
N ILE A 644 1.35 -13.17 -4.30
CA ILE A 644 1.34 -14.48 -4.96
C ILE A 644 1.90 -15.54 -4.00
N LYS A 645 3.00 -15.26 -3.29
CA LYS A 645 3.54 -16.20 -2.30
C LYS A 645 2.56 -16.51 -1.17
N ALA A 646 1.93 -15.48 -0.59
CA ALA A 646 0.92 -15.62 0.45
C ALA A 646 -0.25 -16.50 0.00
N MET A 647 -0.77 -16.20 -1.18
CA MET A 647 -1.89 -16.91 -1.75
C MET A 647 -1.53 -18.36 -2.11
N MET A 648 -0.32 -18.62 -2.61
CA MET A 648 0.13 -19.98 -2.88
C MET A 648 0.27 -20.81 -1.61
N PHE A 649 0.72 -20.22 -0.48
CA PHE A 649 0.68 -20.91 0.81
C PHE A 649 -0.74 -21.28 1.24
N LEU A 650 -1.72 -20.38 1.06
CA LEU A 650 -3.13 -20.68 1.31
C LEU A 650 -3.64 -21.80 0.38
N MET A 651 -3.33 -21.71 -0.91
CA MET A 651 -3.73 -22.74 -1.89
C MET A 651 -3.07 -24.09 -1.59
N GLY A 652 -1.84 -24.10 -1.08
CA GLY A 652 -1.16 -25.33 -0.66
C GLY A 652 -1.72 -25.91 0.64
N ALA A 653 -2.15 -25.07 1.58
CA ALA A 653 -2.88 -25.51 2.76
C ALA A 653 -4.22 -26.20 2.39
N LEU A 654 -4.85 -25.75 1.29
CA LEU A 654 -6.11 -26.30 0.76
C LEU A 654 -5.90 -27.43 -0.27
N GLY A 655 -4.66 -27.84 -0.54
CA GLY A 655 -4.32 -28.96 -1.43
C GLY A 655 -4.36 -28.68 -2.95
N LEU A 656 -4.48 -27.42 -3.39
CA LEU A 656 -4.52 -27.07 -4.82
C LEU A 656 -3.14 -27.05 -5.47
N VAL A 657 -2.11 -26.73 -4.69
CA VAL A 657 -0.73 -26.66 -5.14
C VAL A 657 0.18 -27.32 -4.12
N GLU A 658 1.29 -27.84 -4.59
CA GLU A 658 2.40 -28.29 -3.75
C GLU A 658 3.45 -27.19 -3.69
N LEU A 659 4.19 -27.14 -2.59
CA LEU A 659 5.08 -26.03 -2.28
C LEU A 659 6.52 -26.53 -2.11
N GLY A 660 7.47 -25.86 -2.74
CA GLY A 660 8.89 -25.94 -2.41
C GLY A 660 9.34 -24.64 -1.75
N TYR A 661 9.78 -24.71 -0.50
CA TYR A 661 10.05 -23.52 0.32
C TYR A 661 11.20 -23.72 1.30
N SER A 662 11.72 -22.62 1.80
CA SER A 662 12.81 -22.57 2.78
C SER A 662 12.52 -21.49 3.81
N THR A 663 13.41 -21.32 4.77
CA THR A 663 13.31 -20.28 5.78
C THR A 663 13.11 -18.92 5.10
N PRO A 664 12.14 -18.10 5.52
CA PRO A 664 11.87 -16.82 4.86
C PRO A 664 13.09 -15.90 4.87
N GLU A 665 13.54 -15.54 3.67
CA GLU A 665 14.66 -14.61 3.47
C GLU A 665 14.40 -13.71 2.27
N ASN A 666 14.78 -12.44 2.41
CA ASN A 666 14.65 -11.45 1.36
C ASN A 666 15.86 -10.51 1.39
N ASN A 667 16.67 -10.54 0.34
CA ASN A 667 17.92 -9.77 0.32
C ASN A 667 17.73 -8.32 -0.12
N ILE A 668 16.58 -8.00 -0.71
CA ILE A 668 16.28 -6.67 -1.24
C ILE A 668 15.55 -5.83 -0.20
N PHE A 669 14.44 -6.35 0.31
CA PHE A 669 13.59 -5.66 1.26
C PHE A 669 13.43 -6.51 2.50
N ARG A 670 13.71 -5.95 3.68
CA ARG A 670 13.58 -6.64 4.97
C ARG A 670 12.78 -5.79 5.92
N GLN A 671 11.93 -6.43 6.74
CA GLN A 671 11.36 -5.74 7.89
C GLN A 671 12.44 -5.46 8.94
N TYR A 672 12.14 -4.49 9.80
CA TYR A 672 12.98 -4.19 10.96
C TYR A 672 13.20 -5.45 11.82
N ASN A 673 14.47 -5.81 12.04
CA ASN A 673 14.91 -7.00 12.78
C ASN A 673 14.41 -8.35 12.25
N LYS A 674 14.15 -8.46 10.94
CA LYS A 674 13.78 -9.73 10.28
C LYS A 674 14.67 -9.98 9.07
N SER A 675 14.90 -11.25 8.73
CA SER A 675 15.60 -11.62 7.48
C SER A 675 14.70 -11.56 6.24
N TRP A 676 13.39 -11.36 6.42
CA TRP A 676 12.37 -11.32 5.37
C TRP A 676 11.60 -10.00 5.30
N LEU A 677 10.97 -9.72 4.15
CA LEU A 677 9.93 -8.69 4.00
C LEU A 677 8.59 -9.23 4.50
N SER A 678 8.25 -10.44 4.08
CA SER A 678 7.01 -11.13 4.43
C SER A 678 7.30 -12.55 4.90
N ILE A 679 6.48 -13.07 5.81
CA ILE A 679 6.62 -14.45 6.31
C ILE A 679 6.49 -15.50 5.18
N TYR A 680 5.98 -15.08 4.02
CA TYR A 680 5.83 -15.92 2.84
C TYR A 680 7.06 -15.94 1.93
N ASP A 681 8.11 -15.14 2.23
CA ASP A 681 9.28 -15.00 1.35
C ASP A 681 10.03 -16.32 1.10
N GLY A 682 9.85 -17.30 1.98
CA GLY A 682 10.40 -18.64 1.90
C GLY A 682 9.95 -19.44 0.68
N LEU A 683 8.79 -19.13 0.07
CA LEU A 683 8.29 -19.89 -1.08
C LEU A 683 9.13 -19.65 -2.33
N LYS A 684 9.69 -20.72 -2.89
CA LYS A 684 10.54 -20.70 -4.09
C LYS A 684 9.85 -21.31 -5.31
N TYR A 685 9.15 -22.43 -5.12
CA TYR A 685 8.55 -23.19 -6.21
C TYR A 685 7.12 -23.64 -5.87
N VAL A 686 6.29 -23.77 -6.90
CA VAL A 686 4.93 -24.29 -6.80
C VAL A 686 4.64 -25.29 -7.92
N ARG A 687 3.78 -26.27 -7.65
CA ARG A 687 3.30 -27.25 -8.65
C ARG A 687 1.79 -27.43 -8.50
N LEU A 688 1.05 -27.37 -9.60
CA LEU A 688 -0.41 -27.54 -9.59
C LEU A 688 -0.78 -29.02 -9.40
N THR A 689 -1.65 -29.31 -8.43
CA THR A 689 -2.14 -30.68 -8.16
C THR A 689 -3.29 -31.07 -9.10
N GLU A 690 -3.65 -32.35 -9.08
CA GLU A 690 -4.85 -32.81 -9.77
C GLU A 690 -6.13 -32.20 -9.20
N PHE A 691 -6.22 -32.07 -7.87
CA PHE A 691 -7.33 -31.41 -7.22
C PHE A 691 -7.40 -29.93 -7.60
N GLY A 692 -6.25 -29.23 -7.61
CA GLY A 692 -6.17 -27.84 -8.08
C GLY A 692 -6.70 -27.68 -9.51
N SER A 693 -6.32 -28.60 -10.40
CA SER A 693 -6.81 -28.63 -11.79
C SER A 693 -8.33 -28.86 -11.89
N TYR A 694 -8.90 -29.68 -11.02
CA TYR A 694 -10.35 -29.89 -10.91
C TYR A 694 -11.10 -28.65 -10.35
N VAL A 695 -10.52 -27.97 -9.36
CA VAL A 695 -11.11 -26.77 -8.75
C VAL A 695 -11.18 -25.61 -9.74
N ILE A 696 -10.11 -25.39 -10.51
CA ILE A 696 -10.06 -24.30 -11.52
C ILE A 696 -10.80 -24.64 -12.83
N GLY A 697 -11.32 -25.87 -12.95
CA GLY A 697 -12.18 -26.29 -14.06
C GLY A 697 -11.47 -26.89 -15.28
N ARG A 698 -10.17 -27.24 -15.17
CA ARG A 698 -9.44 -27.96 -16.22
C ARG A 698 -9.76 -29.45 -16.26
N LYS A 699 -10.07 -30.03 -15.10
CA LYS A 699 -10.64 -31.38 -14.99
C LYS A 699 -12.11 -31.32 -14.59
N THR A 700 -12.91 -32.19 -15.17
CA THR A 700 -14.36 -32.30 -14.85
C THR A 700 -14.64 -33.21 -13.66
N ARG A 701 -13.72 -34.10 -13.30
CA ARG A 701 -13.87 -35.07 -12.21
C ARG A 701 -12.58 -35.18 -11.40
N PHE A 702 -12.73 -35.48 -10.12
CA PHE A 702 -11.67 -35.78 -9.17
C PHE A 702 -12.20 -36.81 -8.18
N THR A 703 -11.38 -37.79 -7.82
CA THR A 703 -11.66 -38.80 -6.80
C THR A 703 -10.46 -38.88 -5.87
N HIS A 704 -10.72 -39.06 -4.58
CA HIS A 704 -9.68 -39.34 -3.59
C HIS A 704 -9.78 -40.77 -3.09
N ASP A 705 -8.66 -41.37 -2.71
CA ASP A 705 -8.61 -42.76 -2.24
C ASP A 705 -8.78 -42.88 -0.71
N ILE A 706 -9.20 -41.80 -0.05
CA ILE A 706 -9.36 -41.74 1.39
C ILE A 706 -10.64 -42.45 1.82
N VAL A 707 -10.47 -43.51 2.60
CA VAL A 707 -11.56 -44.24 3.26
C VAL A 707 -12.05 -43.41 4.44
N THR A 708 -13.34 -43.08 4.45
CA THR A 708 -14.00 -42.47 5.61
C THR A 708 -13.91 -43.45 6.78
N GLN A 709 -13.18 -43.06 7.82
CA GLN A 709 -13.10 -43.89 9.02
C GLN A 709 -14.44 -43.80 9.77
N SER A 710 -14.95 -44.93 10.23
CA SER A 710 -16.21 -45.01 10.99
C SER A 710 -15.93 -45.57 12.37
N ALA A 711 -16.43 -44.89 13.40
CA ALA A 711 -16.48 -45.41 14.75
C ALA A 711 -17.92 -45.40 15.27
N GLU A 712 -18.26 -46.32 16.18
CA GLU A 712 -19.54 -46.33 16.88
C GLU A 712 -19.37 -45.80 18.29
N ILE A 713 -20.31 -44.98 18.75
CA ILE A 713 -20.34 -44.47 20.13
C ILE A 713 -21.38 -45.29 20.88
N GLU A 714 -20.96 -45.94 21.96
CA GLU A 714 -21.82 -46.61 22.92
C GLU A 714 -22.02 -45.72 24.14
N ILE A 715 -23.25 -45.69 24.67
CA ILE A 715 -23.65 -44.87 25.80
C ILE A 715 -24.08 -45.79 26.93
N ASP A 716 -23.48 -45.61 28.11
CA ASP A 716 -23.83 -46.38 29.29
C ASP A 716 -25.23 -45.95 29.81
N GLU A 717 -26.10 -46.93 30.07
CA GLU A 717 -27.48 -46.69 30.55
C GLU A 717 -27.56 -46.32 32.05
N HIS A 718 -26.49 -46.57 32.79
CA HIS A 718 -26.44 -46.47 34.26
C HIS A 718 -25.39 -45.51 34.78
N LYS A 719 -24.46 -45.04 33.93
CA LYS A 719 -23.42 -44.05 34.26
C LYS A 719 -23.31 -43.01 33.17
N THR A 720 -22.83 -41.82 33.51
CA THR A 720 -22.49 -40.78 32.53
C THR A 720 -21.16 -41.10 31.84
N MET A 721 -21.15 -42.20 31.09
CA MET A 721 -19.97 -42.73 30.39
C MET A 721 -20.27 -42.94 28.90
N LEU A 722 -19.27 -42.65 28.08
CA LEU A 722 -19.32 -42.79 26.62
C LEU A 722 -18.12 -43.64 26.19
N SER A 723 -18.35 -44.64 25.35
CA SER A 723 -17.30 -45.48 24.78
C SER A 723 -17.29 -45.37 23.26
N ILE A 724 -16.11 -45.44 22.64
CA ILE A 724 -15.94 -45.40 21.19
C ILE A 724 -15.26 -46.69 20.69
N TYR A 725 -15.85 -47.31 19.67
CA TYR A 725 -15.30 -48.49 19.00
C TYR A 725 -14.96 -48.15 17.55
N GLY A 726 -13.71 -48.40 17.17
CA GLY A 726 -13.15 -47.94 15.91
C GLY A 726 -12.32 -46.67 16.09
N ASN A 727 -11.93 -46.07 14.98
CA ASN A 727 -11.11 -44.85 14.97
C ASN A 727 -11.84 -43.80 14.13
N ASP A 728 -12.31 -42.73 14.76
CA ASP A 728 -12.91 -41.58 14.08
C ASP A 728 -12.49 -40.32 14.85
N PRO A 729 -11.55 -39.52 14.31
CA PRO A 729 -11.03 -38.34 14.98
C PRO A 729 -12.11 -37.31 15.32
N VAL A 730 -13.18 -37.22 14.52
CA VAL A 730 -14.27 -36.27 14.76
C VAL A 730 -15.09 -36.68 15.98
N LYS A 731 -15.45 -37.97 16.06
CA LYS A 731 -16.18 -38.52 17.21
C LYS A 731 -15.33 -38.50 18.47
N GLN A 732 -14.04 -38.83 18.37
CA GLN A 732 -13.12 -38.75 19.50
C GLN A 732 -13.03 -37.33 20.07
N MET A 733 -12.88 -36.33 19.19
CA MET A 733 -12.86 -34.92 19.61
C MET A 733 -14.18 -34.47 20.25
N ALA A 734 -15.33 -34.96 19.76
CA ALA A 734 -16.62 -34.69 20.38
C ALA A 734 -16.71 -35.28 21.80
N LEU A 735 -16.19 -36.49 22.02
CA LEU A 735 -16.13 -37.11 23.34
C LEU A 735 -15.20 -36.36 24.30
N GLU A 736 -14.03 -35.92 23.83
CA GLU A 736 -13.07 -35.10 24.59
C GLU A 736 -13.63 -33.72 24.99
N ALA A 737 -14.53 -33.15 24.18
CA ALA A 737 -15.21 -31.91 24.51
C ALA A 737 -16.23 -32.06 25.66
N LEU A 738 -16.78 -33.26 25.83
CA LEU A 738 -17.84 -33.59 26.80
C LEU A 738 -17.29 -34.18 28.10
N GLY A 739 -16.29 -35.05 28.00
CA GLY A 739 -15.84 -35.92 29.07
C GLY A 739 -14.33 -35.95 29.28
N GLN A 740 -13.92 -36.40 30.45
CA GLN A 740 -12.53 -36.74 30.72
C GLN A 740 -12.26 -38.16 30.23
N GLN A 741 -11.20 -38.35 29.46
CA GLN A 741 -10.75 -39.68 29.05
C GLN A 741 -10.32 -40.50 30.27
N VAL A 742 -10.86 -41.72 30.40
CA VAL A 742 -10.54 -42.68 31.47
C VAL A 742 -9.70 -43.84 30.93
N THR A 743 -9.99 -44.26 29.70
CA THR A 743 -9.21 -45.23 28.92
C THR A 743 -9.06 -44.72 27.48
N ASN A 744 -8.28 -45.41 26.64
CA ASN A 744 -8.13 -45.01 25.23
C ASN A 744 -9.45 -44.94 24.46
N SER A 745 -10.49 -45.64 24.91
CA SER A 745 -11.79 -45.76 24.24
C SER A 745 -12.98 -45.29 25.09
N SER A 746 -12.79 -44.87 26.34
CA SER A 746 -13.90 -44.53 27.24
C SER A 746 -13.70 -43.19 27.95
N TYR A 747 -14.79 -42.43 28.03
CA TYR A 747 -14.85 -41.06 28.52
C TYR A 747 -15.92 -40.95 29.60
N MET A 748 -15.54 -40.38 30.75
CA MET A 748 -16.47 -40.11 31.85
C MET A 748 -16.87 -38.65 31.84
N VAL A 749 -18.17 -38.39 31.86
CA VAL A 749 -18.74 -37.05 31.93
C VAL A 749 -19.12 -36.75 33.38
N SER A 750 -18.42 -35.79 33.97
CA SER A 750 -18.70 -35.22 35.29
C SER A 750 -19.13 -33.75 35.15
N TYR A 751 -19.63 -33.12 36.22
CA TYR A 751 -19.90 -31.68 36.21
C TYR A 751 -18.66 -30.87 35.81
N GLN A 752 -17.47 -31.25 36.29
CA GLN A 752 -16.22 -30.55 35.98
C GLN A 752 -15.83 -30.67 34.51
N SER A 753 -15.91 -31.89 33.93
CA SER A 753 -15.57 -32.07 32.51
C SER A 753 -16.61 -31.44 31.60
N PHE A 754 -17.90 -31.58 31.95
CA PHE A 754 -19.00 -31.05 31.16
C PHE A 754 -19.03 -29.52 31.20
N LEU A 755 -18.86 -28.88 32.37
CA LEU A 755 -18.85 -27.41 32.48
C LEU A 755 -17.51 -26.78 32.09
N LYS A 756 -16.52 -27.58 31.69
CA LYS A 756 -15.24 -27.08 31.19
C LYS A 756 -15.46 -26.14 30.00
N ASP A 757 -14.84 -24.97 30.06
CA ASP A 757 -14.90 -23.89 29.08
C ASP A 757 -16.29 -23.22 28.91
N CYS A 758 -17.26 -23.49 29.80
CA CYS A 758 -18.54 -22.76 29.86
C CYS A 758 -18.41 -21.53 30.78
N SER A 759 -18.79 -20.34 30.29
CA SER A 759 -18.77 -19.08 31.07
C SER A 759 -20.14 -18.45 31.24
N THR A 760 -21.13 -18.89 30.46
CA THR A 760 -22.49 -18.33 30.44
C THR A 760 -23.55 -19.43 30.42
N HIS A 761 -24.79 -19.08 30.74
CA HIS A 761 -25.95 -19.98 30.62
C HIS A 761 -26.10 -20.56 29.22
N LYS A 762 -25.90 -19.72 28.21
CA LYS A 762 -25.99 -20.12 26.82
C LYS A 762 -24.92 -21.13 26.43
N ASP A 763 -23.72 -21.07 27.02
CA ASP A 763 -22.67 -22.05 26.74
C ASP A 763 -23.07 -23.45 27.21
N VAL A 764 -23.75 -23.55 28.35
CA VAL A 764 -24.23 -24.83 28.89
C VAL A 764 -25.34 -25.40 28.03
N GLU A 765 -26.32 -24.58 27.65
CA GLU A 765 -27.40 -24.98 26.72
C GLU A 765 -26.85 -25.46 25.39
N ASN A 766 -25.90 -24.72 24.80
CA ASN A 766 -25.24 -25.09 23.56
C ASN A 766 -24.48 -26.41 23.68
N LYS A 767 -23.88 -26.70 24.85
CA LYS A 767 -23.14 -27.95 25.08
C LYS A 767 -24.06 -29.16 25.24
N ILE A 768 -25.24 -28.97 25.84
CA ILE A 768 -26.30 -29.98 25.87
C ILE A 768 -26.82 -30.23 24.44
N GLN A 769 -27.07 -29.18 23.66
CA GLN A 769 -27.50 -29.32 22.27
C GLN A 769 -26.43 -30.03 21.44
N PHE A 770 -25.16 -29.67 21.61
CA PHE A 770 -24.04 -30.35 20.97
C PHE A 770 -24.01 -31.85 21.26
N PHE A 771 -24.23 -32.25 22.51
CA PHE A 771 -24.35 -33.66 22.87
C PHE A 771 -25.47 -34.34 22.08
N ARG A 772 -26.66 -33.72 22.00
CA ARG A 772 -27.79 -34.29 21.27
C ARG A 772 -27.54 -34.44 19.78
N ASP A 773 -26.90 -33.44 19.19
CA ASP A 773 -26.66 -33.40 17.75
C ASP A 773 -25.54 -34.35 17.31
N ASN A 774 -24.55 -34.63 18.18
CA ASN A 774 -23.33 -35.34 17.80
C ASN A 774 -23.17 -36.73 18.46
N ILE A 775 -23.90 -37.01 19.54
CA ILE A 775 -23.83 -38.28 20.27
C ILE A 775 -25.12 -39.07 20.11
N ILE A 776 -26.22 -38.56 20.67
CA ILE A 776 -27.56 -39.17 20.53
C ILE A 776 -28.66 -38.13 20.82
N ALA A 777 -29.68 -38.06 19.96
CA ALA A 777 -30.77 -37.10 20.11
C ALA A 777 -31.58 -37.32 21.41
N GLU A 778 -31.86 -38.58 21.73
CA GLU A 778 -32.63 -39.03 22.89
C GLU A 778 -31.76 -39.95 23.77
N PRO A 779 -31.04 -39.40 24.77
CA PRO A 779 -30.17 -40.20 25.62
C PRO A 779 -30.93 -40.94 26.73
N PRO A 780 -30.29 -41.96 27.35
CA PRO A 780 -30.85 -42.67 28.49
C PRO A 780 -31.23 -41.73 29.65
N PRO A 781 -32.18 -42.11 30.52
CA PRO A 781 -32.72 -41.25 31.58
C PRO A 781 -31.67 -40.62 32.51
N ILE A 782 -30.55 -41.30 32.75
CA ILE A 782 -29.48 -40.78 33.60
C ILE A 782 -28.87 -39.48 33.05
N TRP A 783 -28.75 -39.35 31.73
CA TRP A 783 -28.24 -38.14 31.07
C TRP A 783 -29.23 -37.00 31.13
N GLU A 784 -30.52 -37.28 30.96
CA GLU A 784 -31.58 -36.28 31.12
C GLU A 784 -31.62 -35.72 32.54
N ILE A 785 -31.43 -36.58 33.54
CA ILE A 785 -31.30 -36.16 34.93
C ILE A 785 -30.06 -35.27 35.10
N PHE A 786 -28.90 -35.71 34.59
CA PHE A 786 -27.66 -34.93 34.65
C PHE A 786 -27.83 -33.54 34.02
N PHE A 787 -28.41 -33.43 32.82
CA PHE A 787 -28.63 -32.15 32.14
C PHE A 787 -29.58 -31.24 32.92
N LYS A 788 -30.67 -31.78 33.46
CA LYS A 788 -31.59 -31.01 34.31
C LYS A 788 -30.90 -30.49 35.57
N GLU A 789 -30.07 -31.31 36.21
CA GLU A 789 -29.32 -30.89 37.39
C GLU A 789 -28.30 -29.81 37.08
N VAL A 790 -27.57 -29.93 35.97
CA VAL A 790 -26.61 -28.93 35.51
C VAL A 790 -27.31 -27.57 35.30
N LEU A 791 -28.44 -27.57 34.60
CA LEU A 791 -29.24 -26.36 34.35
C LEU A 791 -29.83 -25.78 35.65
N ALA A 792 -30.34 -26.63 36.54
CA ALA A 792 -30.92 -26.20 37.81
C ALA A 792 -29.90 -25.58 38.78
N ARG A 793 -28.63 -25.97 38.67
CA ARG A 793 -27.54 -25.45 39.51
C ARG A 793 -26.84 -24.22 38.91
N MET A 794 -27.38 -23.66 37.82
CA MET A 794 -26.84 -22.46 37.20
C MET A 794 -27.09 -21.21 38.03
N ASN A 795 -26.11 -20.31 38.08
CA ASN A 795 -26.15 -19.04 38.82
C ASN A 795 -26.61 -19.20 40.29
N PRO A 796 -25.96 -20.07 41.09
CA PRO A 796 -26.40 -20.34 42.47
C PRO A 796 -26.16 -19.14 43.42
N LEU A 797 -25.48 -18.10 42.95
CA LEU A 797 -25.11 -16.92 43.71
C LEU A 797 -25.59 -15.67 42.97
N GLU A 798 -26.31 -14.80 43.67
CA GLU A 798 -26.69 -13.49 43.17
C GLU A 798 -25.65 -12.45 43.58
N GLN A 799 -25.19 -11.64 42.61
CA GLN A 799 -24.33 -10.52 42.92
C GLN A 799 -25.15 -9.43 43.61
N VAL A 800 -24.75 -9.05 44.82
CA VAL A 800 -25.31 -7.90 45.54
C VAL A 800 -24.42 -6.67 45.28
N PRO A 801 -24.79 -5.75 44.37
CA PRO A 801 -23.97 -4.57 44.07
C PRO A 801 -23.92 -3.58 45.24
N ALA A 802 -22.85 -2.78 45.30
CA ALA A 802 -22.66 -1.67 46.23
C ALA A 802 -22.66 -2.05 47.73
N MET A 803 -21.83 -3.03 48.10
CA MET A 803 -21.49 -3.35 49.49
C MET A 803 -20.07 -2.89 49.79
N SER A 804 -19.91 -2.13 50.87
CA SER A 804 -18.62 -1.73 51.42
C SER A 804 -18.22 -2.72 52.52
N VAL A 805 -16.99 -3.24 52.46
CA VAL A 805 -16.42 -4.17 53.44
C VAL A 805 -15.51 -3.39 54.39
N PHE A 806 -15.76 -3.48 55.70
CA PHE A 806 -14.88 -2.89 56.72
C PHE A 806 -14.40 -3.95 57.69
N ARG A 807 -13.11 -3.92 58.03
CA ARG A 807 -12.55 -4.72 59.12
C ARG A 807 -12.62 -3.94 60.42
N VAL A 808 -13.29 -4.51 61.41
CA VAL A 808 -13.36 -3.95 62.75
C VAL A 808 -12.04 -4.23 63.46
N LYS A 809 -11.42 -3.19 64.02
CA LYS A 809 -10.24 -3.35 64.88
C LYS A 809 -10.60 -4.19 66.12
N PRO A 810 -9.64 -4.86 66.79
CA PRO A 810 -9.92 -5.69 67.95
C PRO A 810 -10.27 -4.84 69.19
N ASP A 811 -11.44 -4.19 69.13
CA ASP A 811 -12.01 -3.32 70.14
C ASP A 811 -13.30 -4.00 70.65
N ARG A 812 -13.25 -4.44 71.90
CA ARG A 812 -14.35 -5.19 72.54
C ARG A 812 -15.63 -4.36 72.63
N GLU A 813 -15.52 -3.04 72.79
CA GLU A 813 -16.66 -2.15 72.94
C GLU A 813 -17.34 -1.92 71.59
N LEU A 814 -16.56 -1.62 70.54
CA LEU A 814 -17.09 -1.46 69.19
C LEU A 814 -17.76 -2.75 68.68
N LEU A 815 -17.16 -3.91 68.96
CA LEU A 815 -17.75 -5.20 68.62
C LEU A 815 -19.07 -5.46 69.36
N THR A 816 -19.16 -5.04 70.62
CA THR A 816 -20.38 -5.13 71.42
C THR A 816 -21.46 -4.16 70.89
N LEU A 817 -21.08 -2.95 70.47
CA LEU A 817 -22.01 -1.97 69.90
C LEU A 817 -22.56 -2.42 68.55
N LEU A 818 -21.72 -2.94 67.66
CA LEU A 818 -22.14 -3.52 66.38
C LEU A 818 -23.09 -4.72 66.55
N THR A 819 -23.10 -5.35 67.73
CA THR A 819 -23.98 -6.49 68.06
C THR A 819 -25.15 -6.16 68.97
N ARG A 820 -25.22 -4.98 69.59
CA ARG A 820 -26.31 -4.61 70.52
C ARG A 820 -27.09 -3.37 70.11
N ASP A 821 -26.49 -2.44 69.37
CA ASP A 821 -27.14 -1.21 68.95
C ASP A 821 -28.25 -1.46 67.91
N ASN A 822 -29.47 -1.03 68.23
CA ASN A 822 -30.67 -1.27 67.42
C ASN A 822 -30.69 -0.52 66.09
N ILE A 823 -29.82 0.48 65.90
CA ILE A 823 -29.72 1.27 64.67
C ILE A 823 -28.63 0.67 63.76
N LEU A 824 -27.45 0.38 64.30
CA LEU A 824 -26.34 -0.23 63.55
C LEU A 824 -26.73 -1.60 62.98
N LYS A 825 -27.45 -2.43 63.74
CA LYS A 825 -27.94 -3.75 63.28
C LYS A 825 -28.77 -3.72 62.00
N LYS A 826 -29.44 -2.60 61.70
CA LYS A 826 -30.29 -2.46 60.51
C LYS A 826 -29.48 -2.27 59.22
N TYR A 827 -28.24 -1.80 59.34
CA TYR A 827 -27.40 -1.39 58.21
C TYR A 827 -26.08 -2.18 58.11
N VAL A 828 -25.67 -2.83 59.18
CA VAL A 828 -24.43 -3.60 59.30
C VAL A 828 -24.77 -5.09 59.25
N PHE A 829 -24.31 -5.77 58.20
CA PHE A 829 -24.29 -7.23 58.13
C PHE A 829 -22.97 -7.73 58.70
N ARG A 830 -23.02 -8.69 59.62
CA ARG A 830 -21.83 -9.25 60.25
C ARG A 830 -21.24 -10.34 59.35
N ALA A 831 -19.93 -10.29 59.14
CA ALA A 831 -19.18 -11.30 58.42
C ALA A 831 -18.07 -11.86 59.32
N GLU A 832 -17.46 -12.98 58.90
CA GLU A 832 -16.41 -13.63 59.67
C GLU A 832 -15.13 -12.78 59.77
N ASN A 833 -14.24 -13.15 60.69
CA ASN A 833 -12.94 -12.49 60.90
C ASN A 833 -13.04 -10.99 61.28
N HIS A 834 -14.07 -10.63 62.05
CA HIS A 834 -14.36 -9.25 62.47
C HIS A 834 -14.61 -8.30 61.29
N HIS A 835 -15.18 -8.79 60.19
CA HIS A 835 -15.63 -7.93 59.09
C HIS A 835 -17.10 -7.56 59.24
N ILE A 836 -17.45 -6.40 58.71
CA ILE A 836 -18.82 -5.98 58.51
C ILE A 836 -19.03 -5.58 57.05
N LEU A 837 -20.22 -5.87 56.54
CA LEU A 837 -20.68 -5.44 55.24
C LEU A 837 -21.76 -4.38 55.44
N VAL A 838 -21.65 -3.28 54.72
CA VAL A 838 -22.62 -2.18 54.77
C VAL A 838 -22.97 -1.78 53.35
N LYS A 839 -24.26 -1.63 53.03
CA LYS A 839 -24.65 -1.07 51.73
C LYS A 839 -24.04 0.33 51.58
N THR A 840 -23.39 0.61 50.47
CA THR A 840 -22.70 1.89 50.26
C THR A 840 -23.65 3.09 50.43
N SER A 841 -24.93 2.93 50.06
CA SER A 841 -26.00 3.92 50.29
C SER A 841 -26.30 4.20 51.76
N ASP A 842 -26.14 3.21 52.64
CA ASP A 842 -26.44 3.30 54.07
C ASP A 842 -25.20 3.62 54.91
N PHE A 843 -24.01 3.65 54.31
CA PHE A 843 -22.76 3.90 55.03
C PHE A 843 -22.75 5.26 55.74
N SER A 844 -23.38 6.29 55.15
CA SER A 844 -23.53 7.60 55.80
C SER A 844 -24.32 7.53 57.12
N LYS A 845 -25.32 6.64 57.21
CA LYS A 845 -26.12 6.42 58.42
C LYS A 845 -25.31 5.69 59.49
N VAL A 846 -24.53 4.69 59.07
CA VAL A 846 -23.59 3.96 59.96
C VAL A 846 -22.53 4.92 60.52
N LYS A 847 -21.90 5.75 59.67
CA LYS A 847 -20.90 6.75 60.08
C LYS A 847 -21.48 7.75 61.08
N LYS A 848 -22.68 8.28 60.83
CA LYS A 848 -23.38 9.18 61.77
C LYS A 848 -23.67 8.51 63.11
N ARG A 849 -24.11 7.24 63.11
CA ARG A 849 -24.43 6.51 64.35
C ARG A 849 -23.17 6.16 65.13
N LEU A 850 -22.10 5.75 64.46
CA LEU A 850 -20.81 5.49 65.09
C LEU A 850 -20.22 6.77 65.69
N ALA A 851 -20.28 7.90 64.98
CA ALA A 851 -19.83 9.19 65.50
C ALA A 851 -20.59 9.61 66.76
N PHE A 852 -21.92 9.39 66.79
CA PHE A 852 -22.75 9.61 67.98
C PHE A 852 -22.32 8.73 69.17
N LEU A 853 -21.81 7.52 68.91
CA LEU A 853 -21.32 6.58 69.91
C LEU A 853 -19.83 6.78 70.26
N GLY A 854 -19.20 7.85 69.78
CA GLY A 854 -17.78 8.16 70.07
C GLY A 854 -16.77 7.54 69.10
N PHE A 855 -17.22 6.87 68.03
CA PHE A 855 -16.35 6.23 67.04
C PHE A 855 -16.33 7.02 65.73
N PHE A 856 -15.16 7.49 65.33
CA PHE A 856 -14.99 8.22 64.08
C PHE A 856 -14.41 7.35 62.98
N ILE A 857 -15.02 7.41 61.79
CA ILE A 857 -14.53 6.76 60.57
C ILE A 857 -14.30 7.86 59.53
N SER A 858 -13.06 8.01 59.06
CA SER A 858 -12.67 8.98 58.02
C SER A 858 -13.33 8.68 56.69
#